data_AF-A0A2W0ERQ4-F1
#
_entry.id   AF-A0A2W0ERQ4-F1
#
_cell.length_a   1.000
_cell.length_b   1.000
_cell.length_c   1.000
_cell.angle_alpha   90.00
_cell.angle_beta   90.00
_cell.angle_gamma   90.00
#
_symmetry.space_group_name_H-M   'P 1'
#
loop_
_entity.id
_entity.type
_entity.pdbx_description
1 polymer ?
#
loop_
_entity_poly.entity_id
_entity_poly.type
_entity_poly.pdbx_seq_one_letter_code
_entity_poly.pdbx_strand_id
1 'polypeptide(L)'
;MKIDSDEVLKNHLQAILAGPSQSENNLRWASALGGFLEEVEGAIPGRLANRDFLLHLWNSEAVSSTGNGHVNIEPALDNPDFVQWFAKRFAQPLPTDPVEAQNYLINLYDELSRRMRALCTRNAWLKLNRVMCAFFPEQFTTIADKGRLYVLHRALGGDIHDHHVLKHLAIRTRIDSVLGPVEPGEESVRRLCLPWLLYVRLDTTNASETAEPVEPTKLGLTPLPAVLRRKGLTALGGGFATVLEMLDDLNQGVTREEFADLLRQFKPDLRDNSVSTMINVIARELDICKREDGIYGLSARGLNLLETQDPDELADHLLTRVLGIDHVITQLKSGPCSKSHLVVKLQSINPGWTKADVPTAILSWLRNLGVIEPNSERMLLLTERGRRWGEMIAWEPQSLPQNTINVIEPVDPAELNNLDLPNFNDIVTRLGARAGRQMAFDAQLIWQLHAGLWSNPRRHFAVLTGISGSGKTQLALNYAHALCGSTLDQAPNIQVIPVQPGWYDPSPLLGYVSPLSDSIYRSAPFLEVLLQAAGSPQTPYVVILDEMNLSHPEQYLAPILSAMETGGYLDLHQLGNDIVHVPETLRYPANLAIIGTVNMDETTHGLSDKVLDRAYTLEFWKIDVDAFPGWQTTTLPADLRGQVREAIQGLVKALEP
;
A
#
# COMPACT_ATOMS: atom_id res chain seq x y z
N MET A 1 -10.79 -20.24 -6.07
CA MET A 1 -12.26 -20.02 -6.22
C MET A 1 -12.74 -20.64 -7.54
N LYS A 2 -13.68 -21.60 -7.50
CA LYS A 2 -14.27 -22.23 -8.70
C LYS A 2 -15.66 -21.63 -8.96
N ILE A 3 -16.03 -21.42 -10.22
CA ILE A 3 -17.37 -20.97 -10.60
C ILE A 3 -18.23 -22.20 -10.86
N ASP A 4 -19.09 -22.51 -9.90
CA ASP A 4 -19.80 -23.80 -9.85
C ASP A 4 -21.02 -23.90 -10.76
N SER A 5 -21.46 -22.80 -11.39
CA SER A 5 -22.57 -22.81 -12.36
C SER A 5 -22.52 -21.70 -13.41
N ASP A 6 -23.21 -21.92 -14.53
CA ASP A 6 -23.39 -20.92 -15.58
C ASP A 6 -24.16 -19.68 -15.12
N GLU A 7 -25.06 -19.84 -14.16
CA GLU A 7 -25.81 -18.73 -13.58
C GLU A 7 -24.90 -17.80 -12.78
N VAL A 8 -23.98 -18.37 -11.99
CA VAL A 8 -22.97 -17.58 -11.26
C VAL A 8 -22.06 -16.84 -12.24
N LEU A 9 -21.57 -17.53 -13.28
CA LEU A 9 -20.76 -16.89 -14.32
C LEU A 9 -21.51 -15.73 -15.00
N LYS A 10 -22.79 -15.95 -15.34
CA LYS A 10 -23.65 -14.93 -15.95
C LYS A 10 -23.78 -13.70 -15.07
N ASN A 11 -23.98 -13.88 -13.76
CA ASN A 11 -24.09 -12.78 -12.81
C ASN A 11 -22.79 -11.96 -12.72
N HIS A 12 -21.63 -12.63 -12.67
CA HIS A 12 -20.34 -11.93 -12.70
C HIS A 12 -20.17 -11.11 -13.98
N LEU A 13 -20.47 -11.70 -15.14
CA LEU A 13 -20.32 -11.03 -16.42
C LEU A 13 -21.31 -9.87 -16.61
N GLN A 14 -22.57 -10.03 -16.18
CA GLN A 14 -23.56 -8.94 -16.20
C GLN A 14 -23.14 -7.77 -15.31
N ALA A 15 -22.58 -8.04 -14.13
CA ALA A 15 -22.05 -7.01 -13.26
C ALA A 15 -20.85 -6.28 -13.89
N ILE A 16 -19.99 -6.99 -14.64
CA ILE A 16 -18.89 -6.39 -15.39
C ILE A 16 -19.42 -5.49 -16.51
N LEU A 17 -20.40 -5.97 -17.28
CA LEU A 17 -21.02 -5.26 -18.40
C LEU A 17 -21.75 -3.99 -17.97
N ALA A 18 -22.35 -4.00 -16.77
CA ALA A 18 -23.08 -2.87 -16.21
C ALA A 18 -22.18 -1.82 -15.54
N GLY A 19 -20.92 -2.14 -15.23
CA GLY A 19 -20.03 -1.27 -14.46
C GLY A 19 -18.62 -1.19 -15.05
N PRO A 20 -17.67 -2.06 -14.66
CA PRO A 20 -16.28 -2.01 -15.10
C PRO A 20 -16.08 -1.81 -16.61
N SER A 21 -16.83 -2.51 -17.47
CA SER A 21 -16.66 -2.38 -18.92
C SER A 21 -17.06 -1.01 -19.47
N GLN A 22 -17.90 -0.26 -18.75
CA GLN A 22 -18.36 1.08 -19.12
C GLN A 22 -17.45 2.19 -18.58
N SER A 23 -16.40 1.86 -17.82
CA SER A 23 -15.45 2.85 -17.33
C SER A 23 -14.67 3.49 -18.49
N GLU A 24 -14.35 4.78 -18.38
CA GLU A 24 -13.68 5.53 -19.42
C GLU A 24 -12.35 4.88 -19.87
N ASN A 25 -11.58 4.35 -18.91
CA ASN A 25 -10.32 3.67 -19.20
C ASN A 25 -10.53 2.37 -20.01
N ASN A 26 -11.54 1.57 -19.68
CA ASN A 26 -11.81 0.32 -20.39
C ASN A 26 -12.43 0.55 -21.77
N LEU A 27 -13.23 1.61 -21.92
CA LEU A 27 -13.74 2.02 -23.23
C LEU A 27 -12.62 2.50 -24.16
N ARG A 28 -11.68 3.32 -23.63
CA ARG A 28 -10.48 3.73 -24.37
C ARG A 28 -9.61 2.53 -24.76
N TRP A 29 -9.43 1.57 -23.85
CA TRP A 29 -8.70 0.34 -24.14
C TRP A 29 -9.36 -0.48 -25.25
N ALA A 30 -10.68 -0.72 -25.17
CA ALA A 30 -11.41 -1.45 -26.20
C ALA A 30 -11.32 -0.74 -27.57
N SER A 31 -11.40 0.59 -27.61
CA SER A 31 -11.24 1.35 -28.85
C SER A 31 -9.83 1.20 -29.45
N ALA A 32 -8.78 1.33 -28.62
CA ALA A 32 -7.40 1.15 -29.06
C ALA A 32 -7.12 -0.29 -29.55
N LEU A 33 -7.71 -1.28 -28.88
CA LEU A 33 -7.64 -2.69 -29.30
C LEU A 33 -8.31 -2.88 -30.66
N GLY A 34 -9.51 -2.32 -30.87
CA GLY A 34 -10.21 -2.41 -32.15
C GLY A 34 -9.39 -1.86 -33.30
N GLY A 35 -8.87 -0.64 -33.16
CA GLY A 35 -8.02 -0.02 -34.18
C GLY A 35 -6.73 -0.82 -34.45
N PHE A 36 -6.15 -1.44 -33.42
CA PHE A 36 -4.97 -2.30 -33.60
C PHE A 36 -5.30 -3.60 -34.33
N LEU A 37 -6.43 -4.25 -34.05
CA LEU A 37 -6.86 -5.45 -34.76
C LEU A 37 -7.13 -5.16 -36.25
N GLU A 38 -7.78 -4.04 -36.55
CA GLU A 38 -7.99 -3.58 -37.94
C GLU A 38 -6.66 -3.30 -38.65
N GLU A 39 -5.68 -2.70 -37.97
CA GLU A 39 -4.33 -2.48 -38.53
C GLU A 39 -3.64 -3.81 -38.87
N VAL A 40 -3.72 -4.80 -37.96
CA VAL A 40 -3.10 -6.12 -38.14
C VAL A 40 -3.78 -6.89 -39.28
N GLU A 41 -5.11 -6.87 -39.36
CA GLU A 41 -5.85 -7.49 -40.46
C GLU A 41 -5.47 -6.86 -41.81
N GLY A 42 -5.43 -5.52 -41.88
CA GLY A 42 -5.03 -4.78 -43.08
C GLY A 42 -3.56 -4.95 -43.48
N ALA A 43 -2.71 -5.44 -42.58
CA ALA A 43 -1.29 -5.72 -42.84
C ALA A 43 -1.04 -7.07 -43.53
N ILE A 44 -2.03 -7.98 -43.55
CA ILE A 44 -1.90 -9.31 -44.13
C ILE A 44 -2.15 -9.26 -45.65
N PRO A 45 -1.28 -9.86 -46.49
CA PRO A 45 0.04 -10.43 -46.19
C PRO A 45 1.18 -9.41 -46.31
N GLY A 46 0.90 -8.22 -46.85
CA GLY A 46 1.90 -7.32 -47.46
C GLY A 46 2.91 -6.67 -46.52
N ARG A 47 2.58 -6.49 -45.23
CA ARG A 47 3.47 -5.84 -44.24
C ARG A 47 4.12 -6.84 -43.26
N LEU A 48 3.82 -8.14 -43.37
CA LEU A 48 4.34 -9.15 -42.43
C LEU A 48 5.84 -9.41 -42.52
N ALA A 49 6.52 -8.87 -43.55
CA ALA A 49 7.98 -8.85 -43.66
C ALA A 49 8.60 -7.46 -43.41
N ASN A 50 7.78 -6.44 -43.13
CA ASN A 50 8.26 -5.10 -42.85
C ASN A 50 8.71 -5.00 -41.39
N ARG A 51 9.97 -4.64 -41.18
CA ARG A 51 10.60 -4.59 -39.86
C ARG A 51 9.90 -3.63 -38.89
N ASP A 52 9.55 -2.43 -39.34
CA ASP A 52 8.92 -1.43 -38.48
C ASP A 52 7.52 -1.87 -38.04
N PHE A 53 6.76 -2.49 -38.95
CA PHE A 53 5.48 -3.10 -38.63
C PHE A 53 5.63 -4.25 -37.63
N LEU A 54 6.60 -5.15 -37.83
CA LEU A 54 6.85 -6.24 -36.88
C LEU A 54 7.25 -5.71 -35.50
N LEU A 55 8.09 -4.67 -35.43
CA LEU A 55 8.42 -4.03 -34.16
C LEU A 55 7.19 -3.45 -33.46
N HIS A 56 6.31 -2.78 -34.20
CA HIS A 56 5.05 -2.24 -33.68
C HIS A 56 4.13 -3.37 -33.20
N LEU A 57 3.89 -4.38 -34.03
CA LEU A 57 3.05 -5.54 -33.73
C LEU A 57 3.46 -6.22 -32.41
N TRP A 58 4.74 -6.52 -32.25
CA TRP A 58 5.23 -7.29 -31.11
C TRP A 58 5.44 -6.47 -29.83
N ASN A 59 5.52 -5.14 -29.94
CA ASN A 59 5.65 -4.25 -28.78
C ASN A 59 4.34 -3.55 -28.40
N SER A 60 3.30 -3.65 -29.24
CA SER A 60 1.98 -3.08 -28.95
C SER A 60 1.41 -3.58 -27.62
N GLU A 61 0.81 -2.67 -26.88
CA GLU A 61 0.10 -2.92 -25.63
C GLU A 61 -1.43 -2.92 -25.81
N ALA A 62 -1.91 -2.85 -27.06
CA ALA A 62 -3.34 -2.75 -27.34
C ALA A 62 -4.12 -3.98 -26.85
N VAL A 63 -3.54 -5.19 -26.94
CA VAL A 63 -4.16 -6.44 -26.45
C VAL A 63 -4.08 -6.56 -24.93
N SER A 64 -2.97 -6.18 -24.34
CA SER A 64 -2.76 -6.18 -22.89
C SER A 64 -1.60 -5.25 -22.54
N SER A 65 -1.63 -4.65 -21.34
CA SER A 65 -0.53 -3.82 -20.85
C SER A 65 0.74 -4.63 -20.63
N THR A 66 1.92 -3.98 -20.70
CA THR A 66 3.22 -4.65 -20.44
C THR A 66 3.21 -5.45 -19.15
N GLY A 67 3.51 -6.74 -19.27
CA GLY A 67 4.03 -7.50 -18.15
C GLY A 67 5.54 -7.29 -18.07
N ASN A 68 6.09 -7.58 -16.90
CA ASN A 68 7.27 -6.93 -16.38
C ASN A 68 8.60 -7.47 -16.90
N GLY A 69 8.60 -7.88 -18.17
CA GLY A 69 9.77 -8.32 -18.88
C GLY A 69 9.90 -7.65 -20.24
N HIS A 70 10.87 -6.74 -20.38
CA HIS A 70 11.36 -6.35 -21.70
C HIS A 70 12.06 -7.56 -22.33
N VAL A 71 11.40 -8.21 -23.30
CA VAL A 71 12.05 -9.24 -24.12
C VAL A 71 12.52 -8.57 -25.39
N ASN A 72 13.85 -8.55 -25.58
CA ASN A 72 14.47 -8.14 -26.83
C ASN A 72 14.10 -9.18 -27.90
N ILE A 73 13.26 -8.77 -28.84
CA ILE A 73 12.71 -9.57 -29.94
C ILE A 73 13.44 -9.28 -31.25
N GLU A 74 14.23 -8.22 -31.28
CA GLU A 74 14.97 -7.71 -32.41
C GLU A 74 15.84 -8.81 -33.06
N PRO A 75 16.54 -9.69 -32.30
CA PRO A 75 17.24 -10.83 -32.90
C PRO A 75 16.36 -11.74 -33.76
N ALA A 76 15.09 -11.93 -33.39
CA ALA A 76 14.15 -12.71 -34.20
C ALA A 76 13.66 -11.91 -35.41
N LEU A 77 13.38 -10.61 -35.24
CA LEU A 77 12.91 -9.75 -36.32
C LEU A 77 13.99 -9.42 -37.36
N ASP A 78 15.26 -9.49 -36.97
CA ASP A 78 16.41 -9.30 -37.85
C ASP A 78 16.85 -10.62 -38.52
N ASN A 79 16.24 -11.76 -38.16
CA ASN A 79 16.50 -13.06 -38.75
C ASN A 79 15.59 -13.31 -39.99
N PRO A 80 16.13 -13.40 -41.22
CA PRO A 80 15.32 -13.56 -42.42
C PRO A 80 14.49 -14.84 -42.47
N ASP A 81 15.02 -15.96 -41.96
CA ASP A 81 14.32 -17.25 -41.94
C ASP A 81 13.10 -17.20 -41.03
N PHE A 82 13.22 -16.54 -39.87
CA PHE A 82 12.11 -16.32 -38.95
C PHE A 82 11.05 -15.43 -39.59
N VAL A 83 11.44 -14.29 -40.16
CA VAL A 83 10.50 -13.33 -40.78
C VAL A 83 9.75 -13.97 -41.94
N GLN A 84 10.43 -14.71 -42.82
CA GLN A 84 9.79 -15.40 -43.93
C GLN A 84 8.82 -16.49 -43.46
N TRP A 85 9.22 -17.27 -42.45
CA TRP A 85 8.36 -18.27 -41.84
C TRP A 85 7.13 -17.65 -41.18
N PHE A 86 7.31 -16.57 -40.41
CA PHE A 86 6.25 -15.86 -39.72
C PHE A 86 5.23 -15.31 -40.72
N ALA A 87 5.70 -14.56 -41.73
CA ALA A 87 4.85 -14.01 -42.78
C ALA A 87 4.06 -15.09 -43.52
N LYS A 88 4.70 -16.24 -43.82
CA LYS A 88 4.03 -17.36 -44.50
C LYS A 88 2.94 -17.98 -43.62
N ARG A 89 3.22 -18.24 -42.35
CA ARG A 89 2.30 -18.94 -41.44
C ARG A 89 1.12 -18.07 -41.03
N PHE A 90 1.36 -16.80 -40.74
CA PHE A 90 0.34 -15.86 -40.25
C PHE A 90 -0.50 -15.24 -41.37
N ALA A 91 -0.11 -15.41 -42.64
CA ALA A 91 -0.95 -15.05 -43.79
C ALA A 91 -1.95 -16.14 -44.19
N GLN A 92 -1.84 -17.36 -43.65
CA GLN A 92 -2.74 -18.46 -44.00
C GLN A 92 -4.05 -18.33 -43.21
N PRO A 93 -5.22 -18.42 -43.88
CA PRO A 93 -6.49 -18.48 -43.17
C PRO A 93 -6.57 -19.75 -42.33
N LEU A 94 -7.30 -19.69 -41.21
CA LEU A 94 -7.56 -20.87 -40.40
C LEU A 94 -8.40 -21.89 -41.16
N PRO A 95 -8.19 -23.20 -40.92
CA PRO A 95 -9.09 -24.25 -41.39
C PRO A 95 -10.54 -23.98 -40.96
N THR A 96 -11.51 -24.36 -41.81
CA THR A 96 -12.94 -24.19 -41.50
C THR A 96 -13.45 -25.24 -40.51
N ASP A 97 -12.80 -26.40 -40.43
CA ASP A 97 -13.11 -27.41 -39.42
C ASP A 97 -12.54 -26.99 -38.04
N PRO A 98 -13.36 -26.92 -36.98
CA PRO A 98 -12.91 -26.47 -35.66
C PRO A 98 -11.78 -27.31 -35.06
N VAL A 99 -11.76 -28.62 -35.30
CA VAL A 99 -10.74 -29.52 -34.75
C VAL A 99 -9.42 -29.35 -35.50
N GLU A 100 -9.46 -29.21 -36.82
CA GLU A 100 -8.29 -28.88 -37.63
C GLU A 100 -7.73 -27.49 -37.28
N ALA A 101 -8.60 -26.49 -37.06
CA ALA A 101 -8.19 -25.15 -36.66
C ALA A 101 -7.50 -25.15 -35.29
N GLN A 102 -8.05 -25.88 -34.32
CA GLN A 102 -7.45 -26.06 -32.99
C GLN A 102 -6.06 -26.71 -33.09
N ASN A 103 -5.94 -27.80 -33.85
CA ASN A 103 -4.67 -28.48 -34.05
C ASN A 103 -3.65 -27.61 -34.78
N TYR A 104 -4.08 -26.82 -35.77
CA TYR A 104 -3.23 -25.86 -36.46
C TYR A 104 -2.68 -24.81 -35.48
N LEU A 105 -3.53 -24.24 -34.64
CA LEU A 105 -3.15 -23.21 -33.66
C LEU A 105 -2.19 -23.74 -32.60
N ILE A 106 -2.39 -24.96 -32.10
CA ILE A 106 -1.44 -25.62 -31.18
C ILE A 106 -0.06 -25.74 -31.85
N ASN A 107 -0.01 -26.30 -33.05
CA ASN A 107 1.25 -26.49 -33.77
C ASN A 107 1.94 -25.16 -34.10
N LEU A 108 1.17 -24.14 -34.50
CA LEU A 108 1.67 -22.80 -34.77
C LEU A 108 2.26 -22.16 -33.53
N TYR A 109 1.55 -22.27 -32.39
CA TYR A 109 1.99 -21.74 -31.10
C TYR A 109 3.31 -22.36 -30.65
N ASP A 110 3.40 -23.69 -30.69
CA ASP A 110 4.60 -24.43 -30.29
C ASP A 110 5.80 -24.14 -31.20
N GLU A 111 5.56 -24.04 -32.51
CA GLU A 111 6.62 -23.68 -33.46
C GLU A 111 7.10 -22.24 -33.27
N LEU A 112 6.17 -21.30 -33.08
CA LEU A 112 6.49 -19.89 -32.80
C LEU A 112 7.32 -19.77 -31.52
N SER A 113 6.89 -20.42 -30.44
CA SER A 113 7.59 -20.42 -29.17
C SER A 113 9.00 -21.00 -29.27
N ARG A 114 9.15 -22.14 -29.96
CA ARG A 114 10.45 -22.79 -30.16
C ARG A 114 11.42 -21.90 -30.94
N ARG A 115 10.95 -21.25 -32.01
CA ARG A 115 11.77 -20.34 -32.83
C ARG A 115 12.17 -19.08 -32.07
N MET A 116 11.23 -18.47 -31.35
CA MET A 116 11.52 -17.31 -30.50
C MET A 116 12.54 -17.65 -29.42
N ARG A 117 12.40 -18.80 -28.75
CA ARG A 117 13.38 -19.26 -27.75
C ARG A 117 14.78 -19.49 -28.33
N ALA A 118 14.89 -19.90 -29.59
CA ALA A 118 16.19 -20.12 -30.24
C ALA A 118 16.90 -18.82 -30.63
N LEU A 119 16.15 -17.75 -30.90
CA LEU A 119 16.68 -16.48 -31.40
C LEU A 119 16.77 -15.39 -30.32
N CYS A 120 15.89 -15.45 -29.32
CA CYS A 120 15.82 -14.49 -28.22
C CYS A 120 16.36 -15.11 -26.92
N THR A 121 16.88 -14.26 -26.03
CA THR A 121 17.47 -14.69 -24.74
C THR A 121 16.47 -15.35 -23.78
N ARG A 122 15.16 -15.15 -23.99
CA ARG A 122 14.09 -15.81 -23.23
C ARG A 122 12.80 -15.94 -24.04
N ASN A 123 11.90 -16.79 -23.57
CA ASN A 123 10.61 -17.01 -24.21
C ASN A 123 9.65 -15.85 -23.89
N ALA A 124 9.28 -15.05 -24.90
CA ALA A 124 8.44 -13.87 -24.75
C ALA A 124 6.94 -14.22 -24.65
N TRP A 125 6.53 -15.08 -23.72
CA TRP A 125 5.17 -15.62 -23.63
C TRP A 125 4.05 -14.59 -23.72
N LEU A 126 4.22 -13.47 -23.01
CA LEU A 126 3.27 -12.38 -23.06
C LEU A 126 3.18 -11.75 -24.46
N LYS A 127 4.30 -11.50 -25.13
CA LYS A 127 4.30 -10.99 -26.52
C LYS A 127 3.73 -12.03 -27.50
N LEU A 128 4.05 -13.31 -27.30
CA LEU A 128 3.51 -14.43 -28.08
C LEU A 128 1.98 -14.45 -28.01
N ASN A 129 1.41 -14.43 -26.80
CA ASN A 129 -0.04 -14.46 -26.62
C ASN A 129 -0.73 -13.21 -27.18
N ARG A 130 -0.09 -12.03 -27.11
CA ARG A 130 -0.59 -10.82 -27.77
C ARG A 130 -0.63 -10.96 -29.28
N VAL A 131 0.44 -11.44 -29.89
CA VAL A 131 0.50 -11.65 -31.35
C VAL A 131 -0.54 -12.69 -31.77
N MET A 132 -0.68 -13.80 -31.04
CA MET A 132 -1.71 -14.79 -31.33
C MET A 132 -3.13 -14.21 -31.21
N CYS A 133 -3.39 -13.38 -30.20
CA CYS A 133 -4.67 -12.69 -30.06
C CYS A 133 -4.91 -11.64 -31.15
N ALA A 134 -3.87 -10.98 -31.64
CA ALA A 134 -3.98 -9.99 -32.70
C ALA A 134 -4.39 -10.62 -34.05
N PHE A 135 -3.85 -11.80 -34.36
CA PHE A 135 -4.17 -12.52 -35.60
C PHE A 135 -5.40 -13.41 -35.50
N PHE A 136 -5.68 -13.95 -34.31
CA PHE A 136 -6.77 -14.89 -34.08
C PHE A 136 -7.66 -14.41 -32.92
N PRO A 137 -8.25 -13.19 -33.00
CA PRO A 137 -9.03 -12.61 -31.92
C PRO A 137 -10.28 -13.42 -31.60
N GLU A 138 -10.73 -14.32 -32.47
CA GLU A 138 -11.85 -15.25 -32.23
C GLU A 138 -11.47 -16.49 -31.43
N GLN A 139 -10.18 -16.82 -31.34
CA GLN A 139 -9.68 -18.05 -30.70
C GLN A 139 -8.91 -17.76 -29.41
N PHE A 140 -8.50 -16.50 -29.22
CA PHE A 140 -7.70 -16.03 -28.10
C PHE A 140 -8.45 -15.02 -27.24
N THR A 141 -7.89 -14.75 -26.06
CA THR A 141 -8.37 -13.75 -25.10
C THR A 141 -7.32 -12.66 -24.90
N THR A 142 -7.72 -11.51 -24.39
CA THR A 142 -6.80 -10.43 -23.96
C THR A 142 -5.87 -10.78 -22.80
N ILE A 143 -6.10 -11.89 -22.09
CA ILE A 143 -5.18 -12.35 -21.03
C ILE A 143 -3.90 -12.92 -21.64
N ALA A 144 -2.86 -12.10 -21.75
CA ALA A 144 -1.57 -12.54 -22.28
C ALA A 144 -0.65 -13.22 -21.24
N ASP A 145 -0.89 -13.01 -19.95
CA ASP A 145 -0.14 -13.64 -18.86
C ASP A 145 -0.61 -15.09 -18.63
N LYS A 146 0.32 -16.05 -18.62
CA LYS A 146 0.00 -17.48 -18.56
C LYS A 146 -0.59 -17.90 -17.22
N GLY A 147 -0.04 -17.42 -16.11
CA GLY A 147 -0.53 -17.71 -14.77
C GLY A 147 -1.94 -17.18 -14.57
N ARG A 148 -2.21 -15.95 -15.03
CA ARG A 148 -3.56 -15.37 -14.97
C ARG A 148 -4.54 -16.10 -15.88
N LEU A 149 -4.10 -16.48 -17.09
CA LEU A 149 -4.89 -17.29 -18.02
C LEU A 149 -5.26 -18.62 -17.37
N TYR A 150 -4.28 -19.29 -16.77
CA TYR A 150 -4.46 -20.52 -16.04
C TYR A 150 -5.45 -20.38 -14.88
N VAL A 151 -5.26 -19.36 -14.04
CA VAL A 151 -6.12 -19.13 -12.86
C VAL A 151 -7.56 -18.95 -13.30
N LEU A 152 -7.81 -18.14 -14.34
CA LEU A 152 -9.16 -17.98 -14.87
C LEU A 152 -9.71 -19.26 -15.49
N HIS A 153 -8.90 -19.98 -16.27
CA HIS A 153 -9.28 -21.25 -16.88
C HIS A 153 -9.72 -22.28 -15.83
N ARG A 154 -8.93 -22.43 -14.76
CA ARG A 154 -9.24 -23.30 -13.62
C ARG A 154 -10.49 -22.85 -12.88
N ALA A 155 -10.66 -21.54 -12.67
CA ALA A 155 -11.85 -20.99 -12.05
C ALA A 155 -13.12 -21.31 -12.87
N LEU A 156 -12.99 -21.40 -14.20
CA LEU A 156 -14.08 -21.79 -15.11
C LEU A 156 -14.23 -23.31 -15.30
N GLY A 157 -13.48 -24.12 -14.55
CA GLY A 157 -13.60 -25.57 -14.51
C GLY A 157 -12.70 -26.34 -15.46
N GLY A 158 -11.73 -25.69 -16.11
CA GLY A 158 -10.79 -26.34 -17.00
C GLY A 158 -9.62 -27.05 -16.30
N ASP A 159 -8.93 -27.93 -17.03
CA ASP A 159 -7.83 -28.76 -16.50
C ASP A 159 -6.49 -28.00 -16.42
N ILE A 160 -5.62 -28.43 -15.51
CA ILE A 160 -4.31 -27.80 -15.31
C ILE A 160 -3.35 -28.03 -16.47
N HIS A 161 -3.42 -29.23 -17.06
CA HIS A 161 -2.52 -29.71 -18.10
C HIS A 161 -2.96 -29.30 -19.51
N ASP A 162 -4.09 -28.61 -19.64
CA ASP A 162 -4.55 -28.13 -20.93
C ASP A 162 -3.51 -27.21 -21.59
N HIS A 163 -3.36 -27.36 -22.91
CA HIS A 163 -2.45 -26.55 -23.70
C HIS A 163 -2.90 -25.07 -23.69
N HIS A 164 -1.96 -24.13 -23.78
CA HIS A 164 -2.24 -22.68 -23.67
C HIS A 164 -3.30 -22.18 -24.65
N VAL A 165 -3.26 -22.65 -25.90
CA VAL A 165 -4.27 -22.38 -26.92
C VAL A 165 -5.66 -22.85 -26.47
N LEU A 166 -5.74 -24.02 -25.84
CA LEU A 166 -7.01 -24.59 -25.37
C LEU A 166 -7.57 -23.83 -24.19
N LYS A 167 -6.69 -23.32 -23.30
CA LYS A 167 -7.11 -22.48 -22.18
C LYS A 167 -7.83 -21.23 -22.66
N HIS A 168 -7.27 -20.55 -23.66
CA HIS A 168 -7.92 -19.40 -24.30
C HIS A 168 -9.27 -19.75 -24.91
N LEU A 169 -9.31 -20.81 -25.73
CA LEU A 169 -10.51 -21.25 -26.42
C LEU A 169 -11.62 -21.65 -25.44
N ALA A 170 -11.27 -22.38 -24.38
CA ALA A 170 -12.21 -22.83 -23.36
C ALA A 170 -12.82 -21.64 -22.59
N ILE A 171 -11.99 -20.67 -22.16
CA ILE A 171 -12.48 -19.45 -21.48
C ILE A 171 -13.47 -18.71 -22.38
N ARG A 172 -13.10 -18.50 -23.65
CA ARG A 172 -13.93 -17.77 -24.60
C ARG A 172 -15.24 -18.49 -24.88
N THR A 173 -15.17 -19.77 -25.22
CA THR A 173 -16.35 -20.64 -25.46
C THR A 173 -17.29 -20.61 -24.27
N ARG A 174 -16.74 -20.64 -23.04
CA ARG A 174 -17.54 -20.58 -21.82
C ARG A 174 -18.26 -19.23 -21.67
N ILE A 175 -17.56 -18.12 -21.87
CA ILE A 175 -18.15 -16.78 -21.80
C ILE A 175 -19.24 -16.59 -22.88
N ASP A 176 -19.01 -17.06 -24.11
CA ASP A 176 -19.95 -16.97 -25.23
C ASP A 176 -21.17 -17.87 -25.05
N SER A 177 -21.01 -19.06 -24.46
CA SER A 177 -22.13 -19.93 -24.13
C SER A 177 -23.15 -19.28 -23.19
N VAL A 178 -22.71 -18.35 -22.33
CA VAL A 178 -23.55 -17.70 -21.31
C VAL A 178 -24.24 -16.44 -21.81
N LEU A 179 -23.61 -15.69 -22.71
CA LEU A 179 -24.12 -14.38 -23.15
C LEU A 179 -24.61 -14.37 -24.60
N GLY A 180 -24.35 -15.44 -25.36
CA GLY A 180 -24.79 -15.58 -26.74
C GLY A 180 -23.88 -14.89 -27.76
N PRO A 181 -24.26 -14.93 -29.04
CA PRO A 181 -23.47 -14.36 -30.13
C PRO A 181 -23.39 -12.83 -30.03
N VAL A 182 -22.30 -12.26 -30.53
CA VAL A 182 -22.05 -10.82 -30.60
C VAL A 182 -21.83 -10.41 -32.05
N GLU A 183 -22.39 -9.28 -32.45
CA GLU A 183 -22.18 -8.72 -33.79
C GLU A 183 -20.74 -8.23 -33.97
N PRO A 184 -20.14 -8.41 -35.16
CA PRO A 184 -18.81 -7.86 -35.46
C PRO A 184 -18.79 -6.34 -35.28
N GLY A 185 -17.69 -5.83 -34.71
CA GLY A 185 -17.47 -4.40 -34.47
C GLY A 185 -17.12 -4.09 -33.02
N GLU A 186 -17.47 -2.90 -32.56
CA GLU A 186 -17.06 -2.39 -31.24
C GLU A 186 -17.48 -3.32 -30.08
N GLU A 187 -18.68 -3.92 -30.16
CA GLU A 187 -19.18 -4.84 -29.13
C GLU A 187 -18.39 -6.16 -29.10
N SER A 188 -17.98 -6.69 -30.26
CA SER A 188 -17.10 -7.86 -30.32
C SER A 188 -15.69 -7.60 -29.77
N VAL A 189 -15.20 -6.35 -29.85
CA VAL A 189 -13.93 -5.97 -29.25
C VAL A 189 -14.09 -5.81 -27.73
N ARG A 190 -15.18 -5.20 -27.26
CA ARG A 190 -15.51 -5.15 -25.83
C ARG A 190 -15.67 -6.55 -25.24
N ARG A 191 -16.26 -7.47 -26.01
CA ARG A 191 -16.36 -8.90 -25.69
C ARG A 191 -14.99 -9.53 -25.41
N LEU A 192 -14.00 -9.21 -26.25
CA LEU A 192 -12.64 -9.71 -26.16
C LEU A 192 -11.90 -9.24 -24.89
N CYS A 193 -12.33 -8.13 -24.29
CA CYS A 193 -11.82 -7.59 -23.02
C CYS A 193 -12.41 -8.28 -21.76
N LEU A 194 -13.57 -8.96 -21.87
CA LEU A 194 -14.27 -9.54 -20.72
C LEU A 194 -13.45 -10.58 -19.92
N PRO A 195 -12.65 -11.48 -20.54
CA PRO A 195 -11.82 -12.42 -19.79
C PRO A 195 -10.92 -11.72 -18.77
N TRP A 196 -10.26 -10.62 -19.16
CA TRP A 196 -9.42 -9.85 -18.24
C TRP A 196 -10.22 -9.24 -17.08
N LEU A 197 -11.36 -8.61 -17.38
CA LEU A 197 -12.22 -8.01 -16.36
C LEU A 197 -12.81 -9.06 -15.40
N LEU A 198 -13.10 -10.26 -15.92
CA LEU A 198 -13.54 -11.39 -15.11
C LEU A 198 -12.43 -11.87 -14.18
N TYR A 199 -11.20 -12.03 -14.69
CA TYR A 199 -10.04 -12.35 -13.85
C TYR A 199 -9.88 -11.32 -12.72
N VAL A 200 -9.88 -10.02 -13.04
CA VAL A 200 -9.73 -8.95 -12.04
C VAL A 200 -10.83 -9.00 -10.97
N ARG A 201 -12.07 -9.31 -11.36
CA ARG A 201 -13.21 -9.42 -10.43
C ARG A 201 -13.09 -10.63 -9.51
N LEU A 202 -12.55 -11.75 -9.99
CA LEU A 202 -12.41 -12.98 -9.22
C LEU A 202 -11.16 -12.95 -8.32
N ASP A 203 -10.14 -12.19 -8.70
CA ASP A 203 -8.89 -12.08 -7.97
C ASP A 203 -9.01 -11.08 -6.80
N THR A 204 -9.58 -11.53 -5.68
CA THR A 204 -9.78 -10.73 -4.45
C THR A 204 -8.48 -10.30 -3.76
N THR A 205 -7.31 -10.84 -4.15
CA THR A 205 -6.01 -10.43 -3.58
C THR A 205 -5.56 -9.01 -3.98
N ASN A 206 -6.23 -8.36 -4.95
CA ASN A 206 -6.00 -6.95 -5.30
C ASN A 206 -7.12 -6.00 -4.85
N ALA A 207 -8.15 -6.50 -4.15
CA ALA A 207 -9.25 -5.68 -3.64
C ALA A 207 -8.96 -5.12 -2.23
N SER A 208 -7.86 -4.38 -2.12
CA SER A 208 -7.53 -3.40 -1.08
C SER A 208 -6.39 -2.60 -1.72
N GLU A 209 -6.44 -1.29 -1.95
CA GLU A 209 -6.97 -0.19 -1.16
C GLU A 209 -7.31 0.94 -2.14
N THR A 210 -8.23 1.82 -1.73
CA THR A 210 -8.26 3.21 -2.15
C THR A 210 -6.90 3.86 -1.88
N ALA A 211 -5.95 3.69 -2.78
CA ALA A 211 -4.80 4.56 -2.93
C ALA A 211 -5.11 5.47 -4.12
N GLU A 212 -4.80 6.76 -3.97
CA GLU A 212 -4.89 7.73 -5.05
C GLU A 212 -4.27 7.18 -6.34
N PRO A 213 -4.81 7.53 -7.52
CA PRO A 213 -4.30 7.03 -8.79
C PRO A 213 -2.88 7.54 -9.01
N VAL A 214 -1.89 6.74 -8.63
CA VAL A 214 -0.50 6.97 -9.02
C VAL A 214 -0.43 6.66 -10.51
N GLU A 215 -0.10 7.67 -11.32
CA GLU A 215 0.07 7.48 -12.76
C GLU A 215 1.10 6.36 -13.01
N PRO A 216 0.76 5.37 -13.85
CA PRO A 216 1.72 4.33 -14.20
C PRO A 216 2.95 4.95 -14.84
N THR A 217 4.14 4.45 -14.48
CA THR A 217 5.38 4.89 -15.14
C THR A 217 5.32 4.58 -16.63
N LYS A 218 6.24 5.15 -17.43
CA LYS A 218 6.34 4.88 -18.88
C LYS A 218 6.44 3.38 -19.25
N LEU A 219 6.73 2.52 -18.28
CA LEU A 219 6.83 1.05 -18.41
C LEU A 219 5.68 0.29 -17.71
N GLY A 220 4.61 0.99 -17.30
CA GLY A 220 3.43 0.36 -16.69
C GLY A 220 3.58 -0.07 -15.23
N LEU A 221 4.74 0.15 -14.60
CA LEU A 221 4.98 -0.15 -13.19
C LEU A 221 4.56 1.01 -12.29
N THR A 222 3.86 0.68 -11.21
CA THR A 222 3.42 1.64 -10.18
C THR A 222 3.98 1.20 -8.82
N PRO A 223 5.14 1.72 -8.40
CA PRO A 223 5.69 1.38 -7.10
C PRO A 223 4.81 1.93 -5.96
N LEU A 224 4.66 1.17 -4.87
CA LEU A 224 4.02 1.71 -3.68
C LEU A 224 4.84 2.88 -3.11
N PRO A 225 4.21 3.86 -2.44
CA PRO A 225 4.92 4.83 -1.61
C PRO A 225 5.88 4.11 -0.65
N ALA A 226 7.05 4.69 -0.36
CA ALA A 226 8.06 4.05 0.49
C ALA A 226 7.52 3.57 1.84
N VAL A 227 6.52 4.27 2.41
CA VAL A 227 5.83 3.92 3.66
C VAL A 227 5.05 2.61 3.55
N LEU A 228 4.41 2.34 2.42
CA LEU A 228 3.58 1.16 2.17
C LEU A 228 4.37 -0.05 1.63
N ARG A 229 5.63 0.14 1.23
CA ARG A 229 6.50 -0.98 0.82
C ARG A 229 6.92 -1.83 2.02
N ARG A 230 7.09 -3.12 1.79
CA ARG A 230 7.66 -4.07 2.75
C ARG A 230 9.08 -3.66 3.13
N LYS A 231 9.40 -3.68 4.43
CA LYS A 231 10.71 -3.24 4.98
C LYS A 231 11.76 -4.34 4.93
N GLY A 232 12.09 -4.75 3.71
CA GLY A 232 13.16 -5.71 3.40
C GLY A 232 12.63 -7.11 3.10
N LEU A 233 13.57 -8.04 2.93
CA LEU A 233 13.30 -9.45 2.63
C LEU A 233 13.88 -10.31 3.72
N THR A 234 13.10 -11.27 4.21
CA THR A 234 13.63 -12.22 5.19
C THR A 234 14.59 -13.19 4.51
N ALA A 235 15.71 -13.50 5.17
CA ALA A 235 16.67 -14.46 4.64
C ALA A 235 16.06 -15.87 4.57
N LEU A 236 16.20 -16.52 3.41
CA LEU A 236 15.79 -17.90 3.20
C LEU A 236 17.04 -18.77 2.96
N GLY A 237 17.17 -19.87 3.71
CA GLY A 237 18.25 -20.85 3.49
C GLY A 237 18.11 -21.46 2.10
N GLY A 238 19.20 -21.54 1.34
CA GLY A 238 19.18 -21.98 -0.07
C GLY A 238 18.63 -20.95 -1.07
N GLY A 239 18.02 -19.86 -0.58
CA GLY A 239 17.58 -18.73 -1.40
C GLY A 239 16.55 -19.14 -2.45
N PHE A 240 16.72 -18.65 -3.68
CA PHE A 240 15.78 -18.90 -4.76
C PHE A 240 15.74 -20.37 -5.22
N ALA A 241 16.82 -21.13 -5.08
CA ALA A 241 16.84 -22.55 -5.47
C ALA A 241 15.82 -23.36 -4.65
N THR A 242 15.76 -23.13 -3.34
CA THR A 242 14.77 -23.77 -2.44
C THR A 242 13.34 -23.40 -2.80
N VAL A 243 13.11 -22.18 -3.31
CA VAL A 243 11.79 -21.79 -3.82
C VAL A 243 11.41 -22.64 -5.02
N LEU A 244 12.32 -22.79 -6.01
CA LEU A 244 12.07 -23.58 -7.22
C LEU A 244 11.76 -25.05 -6.90
N GLU A 245 12.49 -25.63 -5.96
CA GLU A 245 12.32 -27.04 -5.55
C GLU A 245 10.95 -27.34 -4.94
N MET A 246 10.24 -26.34 -4.41
CA MET A 246 8.91 -26.50 -3.79
C MET A 246 7.75 -26.25 -4.76
N LEU A 247 8.00 -25.70 -5.95
CA LEU A 247 6.90 -25.22 -6.81
C LEU A 247 5.98 -26.34 -7.27
N ASP A 248 6.51 -27.53 -7.56
CA ASP A 248 5.70 -28.67 -7.99
C ASP A 248 4.75 -29.16 -6.89
N ASP A 249 5.21 -29.26 -5.65
CA ASP A 249 4.37 -29.65 -4.52
C ASP A 249 3.31 -28.57 -4.23
N LEU A 250 3.73 -27.29 -4.22
CA LEU A 250 2.81 -26.16 -4.04
C LEU A 250 1.76 -26.05 -5.17
N ASN A 251 2.07 -26.55 -6.37
CA ASN A 251 1.12 -26.59 -7.47
C ASN A 251 0.02 -27.65 -7.26
N GLN A 252 0.34 -28.77 -6.61
CA GLN A 252 -0.62 -29.80 -6.23
C GLN A 252 -1.56 -29.33 -5.10
N GLY A 253 -1.12 -28.34 -4.34
CA GLY A 253 -1.86 -27.79 -3.21
C GLY A 253 -1.51 -28.52 -1.93
N VAL A 254 -1.01 -27.79 -0.94
CA VAL A 254 -0.51 -28.34 0.32
C VAL A 254 -1.16 -27.65 1.51
N THR A 255 -1.44 -28.41 2.56
CA THR A 255 -1.84 -27.85 3.86
C THR A 255 -0.67 -27.10 4.49
N ARG A 256 -0.95 -26.31 5.54
CA ARG A 256 0.11 -25.63 6.31
C ARG A 256 1.12 -26.61 6.91
N GLU A 257 0.66 -27.79 7.32
CA GLU A 257 1.49 -28.83 7.93
C GLU A 257 2.38 -29.49 6.89
N GLU A 258 1.84 -29.85 5.73
CA GLU A 258 2.63 -30.37 4.60
C GLU A 258 3.65 -29.33 4.11
N PHE A 259 3.28 -28.05 4.05
CA PHE A 259 4.23 -26.99 3.68
C PHE A 259 5.35 -26.85 4.73
N ALA A 260 5.02 -26.97 6.01
CA ALA A 260 6.02 -27.01 7.08
C ALA A 260 6.98 -28.20 6.92
N ASP A 261 6.46 -29.37 6.56
CA ASP A 261 7.27 -30.57 6.37
C ASP A 261 8.14 -30.48 5.12
N LEU A 262 7.66 -29.92 4.02
CA LEU A 262 8.47 -29.59 2.84
C LEU A 262 9.66 -28.71 3.24
N LEU A 263 9.42 -27.63 3.99
CA LEU A 263 10.49 -26.76 4.48
C LEU A 263 11.51 -27.49 5.36
N ARG A 264 11.05 -28.42 6.21
CA ARG A 264 11.92 -29.24 7.07
C ARG A 264 12.70 -30.30 6.28
N GLN A 265 12.23 -30.77 5.13
CA GLN A 265 13.02 -31.66 4.26
C GLN A 265 14.29 -30.98 3.77
N PHE A 266 14.21 -29.70 3.39
CA PHE A 266 15.39 -28.94 2.94
C PHE A 266 16.26 -28.47 4.11
N LYS A 267 15.68 -28.26 5.29
CA LYS A 267 16.42 -27.87 6.49
C LYS A 267 15.83 -28.52 7.75
N PRO A 268 16.31 -29.73 8.11
CA PRO A 268 15.74 -30.53 9.20
C PRO A 268 15.72 -29.84 10.57
N ASP A 269 16.70 -28.97 10.84
CA ASP A 269 16.84 -28.27 12.12
C ASP A 269 15.99 -26.99 12.22
N LEU A 270 14.98 -26.82 11.36
CA LEU A 270 14.12 -25.63 11.39
C LEU A 270 13.22 -25.62 12.63
N ARG A 271 13.32 -24.56 13.43
CA ARG A 271 12.39 -24.29 14.54
C ARG A 271 11.03 -23.85 14.00
N ASP A 272 9.95 -24.15 14.73
CA ASP A 272 8.57 -23.86 14.30
C ASP A 272 8.30 -22.38 13.99
N ASN A 273 8.88 -21.47 14.77
CA ASN A 273 8.78 -20.04 14.51
C ASN A 273 9.42 -19.66 13.17
N SER A 274 10.55 -20.29 12.82
CA SER A 274 11.23 -20.08 11.54
C SER A 274 10.44 -20.66 10.36
N VAL A 275 9.70 -21.76 10.57
CA VAL A 275 8.88 -22.38 9.52
C VAL A 275 7.77 -21.40 9.10
N SER A 276 7.05 -20.83 10.07
CA SER A 276 5.99 -19.87 9.80
C SER A 276 6.50 -18.65 9.06
N THR A 277 7.68 -18.15 9.44
CA THR A 277 8.34 -17.04 8.73
C THR A 277 8.67 -17.42 7.28
N MET A 278 9.22 -18.60 7.03
CA MET A 278 9.56 -19.03 5.66
C MET A 278 8.33 -19.25 4.77
N ILE A 279 7.26 -19.82 5.31
CA ILE A 279 5.97 -19.92 4.60
C ILE A 279 5.49 -18.53 4.18
N ASN A 280 5.57 -17.55 5.10
CA ASN A 280 5.19 -16.17 4.80
C ASN A 280 6.10 -15.51 3.75
N VAL A 281 7.40 -15.83 3.72
CA VAL A 281 8.31 -15.37 2.65
C VAL A 281 7.83 -15.86 1.29
N ILE A 282 7.66 -17.17 1.15
CA ILE A 282 7.30 -17.77 -0.15
C ILE A 282 5.89 -17.30 -0.56
N ALA A 283 4.90 -17.42 0.33
CA ALA A 283 3.52 -17.12 0.00
C ALA A 283 3.27 -15.61 -0.21
N ARG A 284 3.79 -14.74 0.67
CA ARG A 284 3.43 -13.31 0.70
C ARG A 284 4.55 -12.38 0.26
N GLU A 285 5.81 -12.64 0.63
CA GLU A 285 6.93 -11.74 0.25
C GLU A 285 7.28 -11.84 -1.24
N LEU A 286 7.20 -13.05 -1.77
CA LEU A 286 7.51 -13.33 -3.17
C LEU A 286 6.24 -13.43 -4.02
N ASP A 287 5.05 -13.37 -3.40
CA ASP A 287 3.75 -13.51 -4.07
C ASP A 287 3.66 -14.83 -4.88
N ILE A 288 4.22 -15.94 -4.36
CA ILE A 288 4.28 -17.23 -5.07
C ILE A 288 3.08 -18.10 -4.76
N CYS A 289 2.44 -17.93 -3.59
CA CYS A 289 1.32 -18.78 -3.18
C CYS A 289 0.11 -17.96 -2.75
N LYS A 290 -1.08 -18.52 -2.97
CA LYS A 290 -2.34 -18.06 -2.38
C LYS A 290 -2.85 -19.13 -1.43
N ARG A 291 -3.54 -18.71 -0.38
CA ARG A 291 -4.17 -19.60 0.60
C ARG A 291 -5.69 -19.56 0.39
N GLU A 292 -6.28 -20.69 0.04
CA GLU A 292 -7.73 -20.89 -0.09
C GLU A 292 -8.14 -22.10 0.76
N ASP A 293 -9.14 -21.94 1.62
CA ASP A 293 -9.68 -23.03 2.47
C ASP A 293 -8.64 -23.83 3.27
N GLY A 294 -7.58 -23.14 3.72
CA GLY A 294 -6.49 -23.76 4.49
C GLY A 294 -5.40 -24.43 3.65
N ILE A 295 -5.56 -24.48 2.33
CA ILE A 295 -4.61 -25.06 1.36
C ILE A 295 -3.82 -23.93 0.70
N TYR A 296 -2.51 -24.08 0.62
CA TYR A 296 -1.60 -23.25 -0.14
C TYR A 296 -1.45 -23.80 -1.54
N GLY A 297 -1.82 -23.00 -2.54
CA GLY A 297 -1.61 -23.28 -3.96
C GLY A 297 -0.78 -22.17 -4.61
N LEU A 298 -0.17 -22.45 -5.77
CA LEU A 298 0.54 -21.41 -6.52
C LEU A 298 -0.38 -20.25 -6.93
N SER A 299 0.12 -19.03 -6.78
CA SER A 299 -0.47 -17.82 -7.36
C SER A 299 -0.23 -17.79 -8.87
N ALA A 300 -0.81 -16.83 -9.58
CA ALA A 300 -0.50 -16.61 -11.01
C ALA A 300 1.01 -16.44 -11.25
N ARG A 301 1.70 -15.69 -10.39
CA ARG A 301 3.15 -15.50 -10.43
C ARG A 301 3.91 -16.79 -10.11
N GLY A 302 3.46 -17.55 -9.11
CA GLY A 302 4.05 -18.85 -8.77
C GLY A 302 3.94 -19.85 -9.92
N LEU A 303 2.83 -19.86 -10.66
CA LEU A 303 2.63 -20.69 -11.85
C LEU A 303 3.53 -20.28 -13.01
N ASN A 304 3.65 -18.98 -13.27
CA ASN A 304 4.61 -18.49 -14.26
C ASN A 304 6.03 -18.93 -13.89
N LEU A 305 6.39 -18.78 -12.62
CA LEU A 305 7.69 -19.16 -12.10
C LEU A 305 7.95 -20.67 -12.20
N LEU A 306 6.95 -21.52 -11.96
CA LEU A 306 7.07 -22.96 -12.13
C LEU A 306 7.42 -23.33 -13.58
N GLU A 307 6.81 -22.65 -14.55
CA GLU A 307 7.02 -22.91 -15.96
C GLU A 307 8.35 -22.33 -16.49
N THR A 308 8.72 -21.12 -16.07
CA THR A 308 9.91 -20.43 -16.59
C THR A 308 11.18 -20.74 -15.81
N GLN A 309 11.05 -21.05 -14.52
CA GLN A 309 12.14 -21.14 -13.54
C GLN A 309 13.03 -19.89 -13.48
N ASP A 310 12.52 -18.74 -13.97
CA ASP A 310 13.28 -17.50 -14.13
C ASP A 310 12.96 -16.50 -13.00
N PRO A 311 13.98 -16.04 -12.24
CA PRO A 311 13.85 -14.94 -11.28
C PRO A 311 13.17 -13.66 -11.80
N ASP A 312 13.22 -13.40 -13.11
CA ASP A 312 12.58 -12.22 -13.70
C ASP A 312 11.06 -12.19 -13.46
N GLU A 313 10.43 -13.33 -13.19
CA GLU A 313 9.01 -13.40 -12.76
C GLU A 313 8.75 -12.70 -11.42
N LEU A 314 9.78 -12.36 -10.64
CA LEU A 314 9.66 -11.65 -9.38
C LEU A 314 10.01 -10.16 -9.50
N ALA A 315 10.53 -9.71 -10.64
CA ALA A 315 11.18 -8.41 -10.79
C ALA A 315 10.26 -7.24 -10.41
N ASP A 316 9.05 -7.19 -10.95
CA ASP A 316 8.07 -6.14 -10.63
C ASP A 316 7.65 -6.14 -9.18
N HIS A 317 7.33 -7.30 -8.62
CA HIS A 317 6.87 -7.38 -7.24
C HIS A 317 7.97 -6.87 -6.31
N LEU A 318 9.18 -7.37 -6.50
CA LEU A 318 10.34 -6.99 -5.69
C LEU A 318 10.70 -5.51 -5.86
N LEU A 319 10.68 -4.97 -7.08
CA LEU A 319 10.97 -3.56 -7.33
C LEU A 319 9.88 -2.60 -6.80
N THR A 320 8.61 -2.98 -6.90
CA THR A 320 7.48 -2.09 -6.56
C THR A 320 6.98 -2.23 -5.12
N ARG A 321 7.19 -3.39 -4.49
CA ARG A 321 6.62 -3.71 -3.17
C ARG A 321 7.66 -3.84 -2.06
N VAL A 322 8.95 -4.03 -2.37
CA VAL A 322 10.00 -4.18 -1.37
C VAL A 322 10.91 -2.94 -1.33
N LEU A 323 11.09 -2.37 -0.14
CA LEU A 323 11.96 -1.23 0.08
C LEU A 323 13.43 -1.63 -0.03
N GLY A 324 14.22 -0.88 -0.80
CA GLY A 324 15.68 -0.97 -0.85
C GLY A 324 16.24 -1.73 -2.05
N ILE A 325 15.45 -2.57 -2.73
CA ILE A 325 15.90 -3.29 -3.93
C ILE A 325 16.21 -2.33 -5.08
N ASP A 326 15.28 -1.42 -5.37
CA ASP A 326 15.42 -0.38 -6.39
C ASP A 326 16.60 0.56 -6.08
N HIS A 327 16.84 0.88 -4.81
CA HIS A 327 17.99 1.66 -4.36
C HIS A 327 19.34 0.95 -4.62
N VAL A 328 19.46 -0.34 -4.31
CA VAL A 328 20.70 -1.10 -4.56
C VAL A 328 21.00 -1.12 -6.06
N ILE A 329 20.00 -1.42 -6.87
CA ILE A 329 20.17 -1.49 -8.33
C ILE A 329 20.55 -0.12 -8.88
N THR A 330 19.86 0.94 -8.45
CA THR A 330 20.14 2.33 -8.86
C THR A 330 21.55 2.76 -8.48
N GLN A 331 22.01 2.43 -7.26
CA GLN A 331 23.36 2.74 -6.80
C GLN A 331 24.43 2.03 -7.66
N LEU A 332 24.20 0.76 -8.01
CA LEU A 332 25.14 -0.03 -8.80
C LEU A 332 25.16 0.33 -10.29
N LYS A 333 24.16 1.07 -10.81
CA LYS A 333 24.21 1.66 -12.16
C LYS A 333 25.38 2.64 -12.30
N SER A 334 25.75 3.34 -11.23
CA SER A 334 26.86 4.31 -11.22
C SER A 334 28.25 3.66 -11.14
N GLY A 335 28.32 2.37 -10.84
CA GLY A 335 29.57 1.60 -10.80
C GLY A 335 29.63 0.59 -9.65
N PRO A 336 30.69 -0.25 -9.61
CA PRO A 336 30.85 -1.27 -8.58
C PRO A 336 30.96 -0.65 -7.17
N CYS A 337 30.27 -1.26 -6.19
CA CYS A 337 30.27 -0.80 -4.80
C CYS A 337 30.62 -1.93 -3.82
N SER A 338 31.21 -1.60 -2.68
CA SER A 338 31.48 -2.60 -1.64
C SER A 338 30.19 -3.00 -0.93
N LYS A 339 30.14 -4.24 -0.40
CA LYS A 339 29.01 -4.71 0.41
C LYS A 339 28.74 -3.77 1.60
N SER A 340 29.79 -3.31 2.28
CA SER A 340 29.66 -2.42 3.44
C SER A 340 29.03 -1.07 3.05
N HIS A 341 29.42 -0.51 1.92
CA HIS A 341 28.83 0.74 1.43
C HIS A 341 27.34 0.60 1.13
N LEU A 342 26.93 -0.50 0.46
CA LEU A 342 25.52 -0.76 0.17
C LEU A 342 24.69 -1.01 1.44
N VAL A 343 25.27 -1.66 2.46
CA VAL A 343 24.60 -1.82 3.77
C VAL A 343 24.35 -0.46 4.40
N VAL A 344 25.36 0.42 4.48
CA VAL A 344 25.19 1.77 5.05
C VAL A 344 24.14 2.58 4.26
N LYS A 345 24.15 2.47 2.93
CA LYS A 345 23.13 3.11 2.08
C LYS A 345 21.73 2.61 2.39
N LEU A 346 21.53 1.29 2.49
CA LEU A 346 20.25 0.68 2.87
C LEU A 346 19.78 1.14 4.25
N GLN A 347 20.67 1.21 5.24
CA GLN A 347 20.35 1.73 6.57
C GLN A 347 19.96 3.22 6.55
N SER A 348 20.51 4.01 5.64
CA SER A 348 20.08 5.42 5.47
C SER A 348 18.69 5.56 4.85
N ILE A 349 18.21 4.55 4.12
CA ILE A 349 16.88 4.53 3.47
C ILE A 349 15.80 4.12 4.46
N ASN A 350 16.14 3.22 5.39
CA ASN A 350 15.30 2.84 6.53
C ASN A 350 16.11 2.93 7.83
N PRO A 351 16.00 4.03 8.58
CA PRO A 351 16.69 4.21 9.86
C PRO A 351 16.37 3.12 10.90
N GLY A 352 15.25 2.40 10.76
CA GLY A 352 14.88 1.28 11.62
C GLY A 352 15.77 0.03 11.46
N TRP A 353 16.58 -0.07 10.39
CA TRP A 353 17.55 -1.17 10.23
C TRP A 353 18.84 -0.90 11.00
N THR A 354 18.78 -0.98 12.33
CA THR A 354 19.95 -0.76 13.21
C THR A 354 21.03 -1.83 13.03
N LYS A 355 20.63 -3.06 12.68
CA LYS A 355 21.54 -4.18 12.36
C LYS A 355 21.66 -4.40 10.86
N ALA A 356 22.78 -5.00 10.46
CA ALA A 356 23.07 -5.30 9.06
C ALA A 356 22.31 -6.52 8.50
N ASP A 357 21.47 -7.19 9.31
CA ASP A 357 20.82 -8.46 8.94
C ASP A 357 19.87 -8.30 7.75
N VAL A 358 18.93 -7.35 7.82
CA VAL A 358 17.97 -7.08 6.73
C VAL A 358 18.66 -6.54 5.47
N PRO A 359 19.55 -5.52 5.54
CA PRO A 359 20.35 -5.11 4.39
C PRO A 359 21.15 -6.26 3.77
N THR A 360 21.74 -7.13 4.59
CA THR A 360 22.50 -8.29 4.10
C THR A 360 21.58 -9.32 3.45
N ALA A 361 20.38 -9.55 3.98
CA ALA A 361 19.40 -10.44 3.38
C ALA A 361 18.95 -9.95 2.00
N ILE A 362 18.69 -8.65 1.83
CA ILE A 362 18.39 -8.04 0.52
C ILE A 362 19.53 -8.30 -0.46
N LEU A 363 20.78 -8.00 -0.09
CA LEU A 363 21.93 -8.24 -0.96
C LEU A 363 22.13 -9.73 -1.29
N SER A 364 21.86 -10.62 -0.32
CA SER A 364 21.91 -12.07 -0.55
C SER A 364 20.84 -12.52 -1.54
N TRP A 365 19.62 -12.00 -1.44
CA TRP A 365 18.55 -12.27 -2.39
C TRP A 365 18.91 -11.79 -3.79
N LEU A 366 19.37 -10.55 -3.95
CA LEU A 366 19.79 -10.03 -5.25
C LEU A 366 20.92 -10.86 -5.88
N ARG A 367 21.83 -11.39 -5.07
CA ARG A 367 22.88 -12.29 -5.56
C ARG A 367 22.30 -13.65 -5.98
N ASN A 368 21.43 -14.25 -5.16
CA ASN A 368 20.81 -15.55 -5.45
C ASN A 368 19.86 -15.49 -6.67
N LEU A 369 19.22 -14.35 -6.90
CA LEU A 369 18.41 -14.07 -8.09
C LEU A 369 19.26 -13.72 -9.31
N GLY A 370 20.59 -13.69 -9.19
CA GLY A 370 21.51 -13.36 -10.27
C GLY A 370 21.41 -11.91 -10.76
N VAL A 371 20.94 -10.98 -9.91
CA VAL A 371 20.83 -9.54 -10.21
C VAL A 371 22.17 -8.83 -9.98
N ILE A 372 22.92 -9.26 -8.95
CA ILE A 372 24.24 -8.73 -8.63
C ILE A 372 25.28 -9.84 -8.48
N GLU A 373 26.53 -9.53 -8.77
CA GLU A 373 27.66 -10.44 -8.62
C GLU A 373 28.91 -9.72 -8.11
N PRO A 374 29.82 -10.41 -7.40
CA PRO A 374 31.11 -9.84 -7.03
C PRO A 374 32.12 -9.90 -8.19
N ASN A 375 32.92 -8.85 -8.37
CA ASN A 375 34.08 -8.87 -9.25
C ASN A 375 35.32 -9.53 -8.57
N SER A 376 36.44 -9.54 -9.28
CA SER A 376 37.76 -10.00 -8.80
C SER A 376 38.23 -9.31 -7.51
N GLU A 377 37.77 -8.08 -7.25
CA GLU A 377 38.10 -7.27 -6.08
C GLU A 377 37.05 -7.37 -4.96
N ARG A 378 36.08 -8.30 -5.07
CA ARG A 378 34.94 -8.48 -4.15
C ARG A 378 33.98 -7.29 -4.07
N MET A 379 34.03 -6.38 -5.03
CA MET A 379 33.05 -5.31 -5.21
C MET A 379 31.84 -5.84 -5.96
N LEU A 380 30.63 -5.47 -5.55
CA LEU A 380 29.39 -5.89 -6.18
C LEU A 380 29.09 -5.02 -7.40
N LEU A 381 28.65 -5.65 -8.49
CA LEU A 381 28.17 -4.99 -9.71
C LEU A 381 26.85 -5.60 -10.20
N LEU A 382 26.16 -4.90 -11.10
CA LEU A 382 25.00 -5.44 -11.80
C LEU A 382 25.43 -6.46 -12.86
N THR A 383 24.81 -7.64 -12.82
CA THR A 383 24.83 -8.59 -13.93
C THR A 383 24.04 -8.05 -15.12
N GLU A 384 24.00 -8.78 -16.24
CA GLU A 384 23.07 -8.45 -17.34
C GLU A 384 21.61 -8.40 -16.87
N ARG A 385 21.17 -9.36 -16.04
CA ARG A 385 19.84 -9.33 -15.42
C ARG A 385 19.65 -8.08 -14.56
N GLY A 386 20.65 -7.72 -13.75
CA GLY A 386 20.59 -6.51 -12.92
C GLY A 386 20.44 -5.23 -13.72
N ARG A 387 21.10 -5.13 -14.88
CA ARG A 387 20.93 -3.99 -15.80
C ARG A 387 19.51 -3.93 -16.36
N ARG A 388 18.95 -5.07 -16.78
CA ARG A 388 17.55 -5.17 -17.24
C ARG A 388 16.55 -4.77 -16.16
N TRP A 389 16.72 -5.23 -14.92
CA TRP A 389 15.89 -4.77 -13.79
C TRP A 389 16.08 -3.27 -13.53
N GLY A 390 17.30 -2.77 -13.74
CA GLY A 390 17.58 -1.34 -13.69
C GLY A 390 16.79 -0.53 -14.71
N GLU A 391 16.62 -1.01 -15.94
CA GLU A 391 15.83 -0.34 -16.98
C GLU A 391 14.34 -0.22 -16.59
N MET A 392 13.82 -1.12 -15.74
CA MET A 392 12.45 -1.08 -15.23
C MET A 392 12.21 0.03 -14.20
N ILE A 393 13.27 0.53 -13.56
CA ILE A 393 13.19 1.61 -12.56
C ILE A 393 13.10 2.95 -13.30
N ALA A 394 11.88 3.33 -13.66
CA ALA A 394 11.52 4.60 -14.28
C ALA A 394 11.04 5.66 -13.26
N TRP A 395 11.29 5.44 -11.97
CA TRP A 395 10.97 6.35 -10.87
C TRP A 395 12.23 6.70 -10.07
N GLU A 396 12.17 7.78 -9.31
CA GLU A 396 13.18 8.07 -8.29
C GLU A 396 12.88 7.25 -7.02
N PRO A 397 13.79 6.36 -6.56
CA PRO A 397 13.57 5.58 -5.36
C PRO A 397 13.34 6.46 -4.12
N GLN A 398 12.16 6.32 -3.51
CA GLN A 398 11.80 7.05 -2.30
C GLN A 398 12.44 6.40 -1.06
N SER A 399 12.87 7.23 -0.12
CA SER A 399 13.28 6.79 1.22
C SER A 399 12.11 6.92 2.20
N LEU A 400 12.17 6.21 3.32
CA LEU A 400 11.25 6.52 4.41
C LEU A 400 11.50 7.95 4.89
N PRO A 401 10.45 8.72 5.25
CA PRO A 401 10.64 9.99 5.91
C PRO A 401 11.54 9.77 7.13
N GLN A 402 12.50 10.68 7.35
CA GLN A 402 13.31 10.70 8.56
C GLN A 402 12.44 11.11 9.76
N ASN A 403 11.42 10.31 10.06
CA ASN A 403 10.77 10.34 11.35
C ASN A 403 11.53 9.35 12.21
N THR A 404 12.37 9.91 13.06
CA THR A 404 13.18 9.25 14.08
C THR A 404 12.28 8.54 15.10
N ILE A 405 11.58 7.47 14.69
CA ILE A 405 11.01 6.52 15.63
C ILE A 405 12.13 5.54 15.92
N ASN A 406 13.01 5.97 16.82
CA ASN A 406 13.94 5.06 17.47
C ASN A 406 13.10 3.94 18.10
N VAL A 407 13.52 2.69 17.92
CA VAL A 407 13.06 1.61 18.80
C VAL A 407 13.32 2.11 20.22
N ILE A 408 12.24 2.43 20.95
CA ILE A 408 12.34 3.00 22.29
C ILE A 408 12.88 1.87 23.17
N GLU A 409 14.19 1.85 23.37
CA GLU A 409 14.76 1.09 24.49
C GLU A 409 14.11 1.62 25.78
N PRO A 410 13.79 0.76 26.75
CA PRO A 410 13.19 1.19 28.00
C PRO A 410 14.12 2.20 28.69
N VAL A 411 13.74 3.49 28.61
CA VAL A 411 14.50 4.60 29.19
C VAL A 411 14.53 4.46 30.70
N ASP A 412 15.72 4.63 31.28
CA ASP A 412 15.97 4.57 32.72
C ASP A 412 15.07 5.60 33.46
N PRO A 413 14.35 5.22 34.54
CA PRO A 413 13.50 6.11 35.32
C PRO A 413 14.15 7.45 35.71
N ALA A 414 15.48 7.54 35.78
CA ALA A 414 16.22 8.74 36.15
C ALA A 414 16.28 9.83 35.05
N GLU A 415 16.09 9.50 33.76
CA GLU A 415 16.18 10.48 32.65
C GLU A 415 14.86 11.24 32.38
N LEU A 416 13.76 10.86 33.04
CA LEU A 416 12.41 11.39 32.80
C LEU A 416 12.13 12.79 33.39
N ASN A 417 13.11 13.44 34.02
CA ASN A 417 12.89 14.67 34.81
C ASN A 417 13.45 15.98 34.20
N ASN A 418 13.90 15.98 32.95
CA ASN A 418 14.37 17.21 32.27
C ASN A 418 13.42 17.64 31.15
N LEU A 419 12.12 17.77 31.45
CA LEU A 419 11.18 18.41 30.53
C LEU A 419 11.45 19.92 30.48
N ASP A 420 11.78 20.44 29.29
CA ASP A 420 12.04 21.86 29.09
C ASP A 420 10.76 22.57 28.66
N LEU A 421 10.05 23.14 29.63
CA LEU A 421 8.86 23.96 29.38
C LEU A 421 9.26 25.44 29.21
N PRO A 422 8.74 26.15 28.21
CA PRO A 422 8.94 27.59 28.12
C PRO A 422 8.33 28.32 29.33
N ASN A 423 8.90 29.47 29.66
CA ASN A 423 8.32 30.33 30.70
C ASN A 423 6.91 30.78 30.27
N PHE A 424 5.98 30.86 31.23
CA PHE A 424 4.63 31.35 31.02
C PHE A 424 4.57 32.69 30.25
N ASN A 425 5.48 33.63 30.51
CA ASN A 425 5.53 34.90 29.78
C ASN A 425 5.82 34.70 28.27
N ASP A 426 6.65 33.71 27.92
CA ASP A 426 6.92 33.35 26.53
C ASP A 426 5.69 32.71 25.89
N ILE A 427 4.97 31.86 26.63
CA ILE A 427 3.71 31.25 26.16
C ILE A 427 2.68 32.33 25.85
N VAL A 428 2.44 33.28 26.76
CA VAL A 428 1.49 34.39 26.54
C VAL A 428 1.92 35.25 25.35
N THR A 429 3.21 35.54 25.22
CA THR A 429 3.74 36.34 24.11
C THR A 429 3.55 35.62 22.77
N ARG A 430 3.89 34.32 22.69
CA ARG A 430 3.74 33.51 21.48
C ARG A 430 2.27 33.34 21.10
N LEU A 431 1.40 33.07 22.08
CA LEU A 431 -0.03 32.94 21.87
C LEU A 431 -0.62 34.26 21.37
N GLY A 432 -0.24 35.39 21.99
CA GLY A 432 -0.66 36.73 21.57
C GLY A 432 -0.19 37.09 20.16
N ALA A 433 1.05 36.74 19.78
CA ALA A 433 1.56 36.96 18.44
C ALA A 433 0.80 36.16 17.37
N ARG A 434 0.35 34.95 17.70
CA ARG A 434 -0.40 34.04 16.81
C ARG A 434 -1.88 34.41 16.72
N ALA A 435 -2.53 34.61 17.87
CA ALA A 435 -3.95 34.91 17.97
C ALA A 435 -4.29 36.38 17.71
N GLY A 436 -3.32 37.30 17.87
CA GLY A 436 -3.50 38.75 17.98
C GLY A 436 -4.12 39.50 16.80
N ARG A 437 -4.59 38.79 15.77
CA ARG A 437 -5.39 39.37 14.67
C ARG A 437 -6.80 38.78 14.55
N GLN A 438 -7.12 37.72 15.29
CA GLN A 438 -8.36 36.96 15.11
C GLN A 438 -9.09 36.66 16.43
N MET A 439 -8.37 36.47 17.55
CA MET A 439 -8.96 36.07 18.84
C MET A 439 -8.22 36.73 20.00
N ALA A 440 -8.93 36.95 21.12
CA ALA A 440 -8.35 37.43 22.36
C ALA A 440 -8.68 36.43 23.48
N PHE A 441 -7.66 36.00 24.21
CA PHE A 441 -7.80 35.10 25.36
C PHE A 441 -7.26 35.80 26.60
N ASP A 442 -7.99 35.70 27.71
CA ASP A 442 -7.56 36.25 29.00
C ASP A 442 -6.28 35.52 29.47
N ALA A 443 -5.26 36.30 29.83
CA ALA A 443 -4.01 35.77 30.37
C ALA A 443 -4.23 34.94 31.65
N GLN A 444 -5.24 35.28 32.46
CA GLN A 444 -5.59 34.50 33.64
C GLN A 444 -6.09 33.10 33.25
N LEU A 445 -6.85 32.99 32.17
CA LEU A 445 -7.39 31.71 31.70
C LEU A 445 -6.29 30.83 31.09
N ILE A 446 -5.36 31.43 30.35
CA ILE A 446 -4.15 30.74 29.86
C ILE A 446 -3.31 30.23 31.04
N TRP A 447 -3.17 31.05 32.10
CA TRP A 447 -2.47 30.65 33.32
C TRP A 447 -3.13 29.48 34.02
N GLN A 448 -4.46 29.51 34.18
CA GLN A 448 -5.23 28.42 34.77
C GLN A 448 -5.05 27.10 34.01
N LEU A 449 -5.15 27.14 32.67
CA LEU A 449 -4.89 25.97 31.83
C LEU A 449 -3.45 25.45 32.00
N HIS A 450 -2.47 26.34 31.96
CA HIS A 450 -1.06 25.98 32.09
C HIS A 450 -0.75 25.37 33.46
N ALA A 451 -1.16 26.04 34.53
CA ALA A 451 -0.98 25.56 35.90
C ALA A 451 -1.75 24.26 36.13
N GLY A 452 -2.98 24.14 35.64
CA GLY A 452 -3.80 22.93 35.74
C GLY A 452 -3.13 21.72 35.10
N LEU A 453 -2.67 21.86 33.86
CA LEU A 453 -1.96 20.79 33.15
C LEU A 453 -0.64 20.41 33.84
N TRP A 454 0.20 21.38 34.20
CA TRP A 454 1.58 21.13 34.61
C TRP A 454 1.80 21.08 36.14
N SER A 455 0.73 21.19 36.95
CA SER A 455 0.82 21.08 38.42
C SER A 455 1.19 19.68 38.91
N ASN A 456 0.81 18.65 38.16
CA ASN A 456 1.18 17.27 38.43
C ASN A 456 2.39 16.88 37.59
N PRO A 457 3.37 16.10 38.09
CA PRO A 457 4.56 15.72 37.32
C PRO A 457 4.29 14.78 36.12
N ARG A 458 3.09 14.17 36.01
CA ARG A 458 2.75 13.22 34.95
C ARG A 458 1.32 13.34 34.42
N ARG A 459 0.36 13.72 35.27
CA ARG A 459 -1.06 13.83 34.91
C ARG A 459 -1.37 15.16 34.25
N HIS A 460 -0.93 15.31 33.02
CA HIS A 460 -1.18 16.50 32.21
C HIS A 460 -2.46 16.34 31.40
N PHE A 461 -3.60 16.30 32.09
CA PHE A 461 -4.90 16.14 31.45
C PHE A 461 -5.84 17.26 31.86
N ALA A 462 -6.37 17.98 30.88
CA ALA A 462 -7.36 19.04 31.09
C ALA A 462 -8.61 18.84 30.23
N VAL A 463 -9.75 19.29 30.75
CA VAL A 463 -11.03 19.31 30.05
C VAL A 463 -11.55 20.74 30.01
N LEU A 464 -11.70 21.28 28.80
CA LEU A 464 -12.29 22.58 28.53
C LEU A 464 -13.79 22.39 28.32
N THR A 465 -14.60 22.96 29.20
CA THR A 465 -16.07 22.86 29.15
C THR A 465 -16.69 24.23 28.86
N GLY A 466 -17.82 24.27 28.15
CA GLY A 466 -18.56 25.52 27.93
C GLY A 466 -19.47 25.46 26.70
N ILE A 467 -20.18 26.55 26.42
CA ILE A 467 -21.11 26.64 25.28
C ILE A 467 -20.42 26.44 23.93
N SER A 468 -21.16 25.95 22.93
CA SER A 468 -20.65 25.81 21.57
C SER A 468 -20.24 27.18 21.00
N GLY A 469 -19.16 27.22 20.23
CA GLY A 469 -18.63 28.45 19.64
C GLY A 469 -17.87 29.39 20.60
N SER A 470 -17.63 29.02 21.86
CA SER A 470 -16.88 29.85 22.81
C SER A 470 -15.36 29.89 22.59
N GLY A 471 -14.83 29.13 21.62
CA GLY A 471 -13.40 29.14 21.28
C GLY A 471 -12.54 28.12 22.05
N LYS A 472 -13.12 27.12 22.70
CA LYS A 472 -12.41 26.07 23.48
C LYS A 472 -11.30 25.38 22.68
N THR A 473 -11.65 24.83 21.52
CA THR A 473 -10.71 24.12 20.62
C THR A 473 -9.62 25.07 20.12
N GLN A 474 -9.97 26.33 19.88
CA GLN A 474 -9.03 27.37 19.45
C GLN A 474 -8.06 27.77 20.56
N LEU A 475 -8.51 27.88 21.81
CA LEU A 475 -7.60 28.07 22.93
C LEU A 475 -6.64 26.87 23.05
N ALA A 476 -7.17 25.65 23.05
CA ALA A 476 -6.35 24.44 23.18
C ALA A 476 -5.24 24.40 22.12
N LEU A 477 -5.61 24.67 20.86
CA LEU A 477 -4.70 24.68 19.73
C LEU A 477 -3.65 25.81 19.83
N ASN A 478 -4.08 27.05 20.08
CA ASN A 478 -3.15 28.18 20.18
C ASN A 478 -2.22 28.05 21.40
N TYR A 479 -2.73 27.50 22.52
CA TYR A 479 -1.92 27.15 23.67
C TYR A 479 -0.88 26.08 23.34
N ALA A 480 -1.28 25.01 22.64
CA ALA A 480 -0.37 23.96 22.20
C ALA A 480 0.77 24.51 21.32
N HIS A 481 0.45 25.35 20.33
CA HIS A 481 1.47 25.98 19.49
C HIS A 481 2.41 26.88 20.29
N ALA A 482 1.89 27.66 21.23
CA ALA A 482 2.70 28.54 22.07
C ALA A 482 3.65 27.74 22.99
N LEU A 483 3.14 26.66 23.59
CA LEU A 483 3.89 25.73 24.43
C LEU A 483 5.02 25.05 23.65
N CYS A 484 4.71 24.52 22.47
CA CYS A 484 5.67 23.81 21.62
C CYS A 484 6.60 24.74 20.83
N GLY A 485 6.38 26.06 20.87
CA GLY A 485 7.15 27.05 20.10
C GLY A 485 6.98 26.92 18.57
N SER A 486 5.90 26.30 18.11
CA SER A 486 5.68 26.02 16.69
C SER A 486 5.06 27.21 15.96
N THR A 487 5.72 27.67 14.90
CA THR A 487 5.24 28.69 13.97
C THR A 487 4.43 28.12 12.81
N LEU A 488 4.47 26.80 12.61
CA LEU A 488 3.72 26.09 11.56
C LEU A 488 2.28 25.81 12.03
N ASP A 489 1.35 25.72 11.09
CA ASP A 489 -0.03 25.31 11.37
C ASP A 489 -0.16 23.80 11.61
N GLN A 490 0.77 23.01 11.06
CA GLN A 490 0.91 21.59 11.34
C GLN A 490 2.26 21.36 12.03
N ALA A 491 2.21 20.99 13.30
CA ALA A 491 3.40 20.69 14.09
C ALA A 491 3.42 19.18 14.41
N PRO A 492 4.57 18.49 14.28
CA PRO A 492 4.62 17.05 14.54
C PRO A 492 4.27 16.67 15.99
N ASN A 493 4.46 17.59 16.93
CA ASN A 493 4.17 17.39 18.35
C ASN A 493 2.80 17.90 18.82
N ILE A 494 1.92 18.31 17.89
CA ILE A 494 0.55 18.77 18.19
C ILE A 494 -0.42 18.04 17.28
N GLN A 495 -1.42 17.38 17.87
CA GLN A 495 -2.45 16.68 17.10
C GLN A 495 -3.85 17.01 17.61
N VAL A 496 -4.74 17.41 16.70
CA VAL A 496 -6.17 17.52 16.97
C VAL A 496 -6.86 16.25 16.47
N ILE A 497 -7.68 15.63 17.31
CA ILE A 497 -8.40 14.39 17.02
C ILE A 497 -9.89 14.64 17.28
N PRO A 498 -10.73 14.72 16.23
CA PRO A 498 -12.17 14.83 16.39
C PRO A 498 -12.74 13.49 16.83
N VAL A 499 -13.29 13.43 18.05
CA VAL A 499 -13.91 12.22 18.58
C VAL A 499 -15.18 11.94 17.76
N GLN A 500 -15.36 10.68 17.36
CA GLN A 500 -16.55 10.26 16.62
C GLN A 500 -17.54 9.57 17.56
N PRO A 501 -18.84 9.52 17.21
CA PRO A 501 -19.80 8.69 17.93
C PRO A 501 -19.41 7.21 17.85
N GLY A 502 -19.63 6.47 18.93
CA GLY A 502 -19.45 5.02 18.96
C GLY A 502 -18.02 4.53 19.21
N TRP A 503 -17.19 5.34 19.87
CA TRP A 503 -15.91 4.87 20.41
C TRP A 503 -16.15 4.13 21.74
N TYR A 504 -16.18 2.79 21.67
CA TYR A 504 -16.48 1.92 22.82
C TYR A 504 -15.24 1.24 23.42
N ASP A 505 -14.09 1.38 22.76
CA ASP A 505 -12.84 0.74 23.16
C ASP A 505 -11.65 1.63 22.76
N PRO A 506 -10.42 1.32 23.22
CA PRO A 506 -9.24 2.17 22.99
C PRO A 506 -8.72 2.19 21.54
N SER A 507 -9.22 1.33 20.65
CA SER A 507 -8.68 1.17 19.28
C SER A 507 -8.65 2.45 18.45
N PRO A 508 -9.60 3.40 18.55
CA PRO A 508 -9.52 4.67 17.83
C PRO A 508 -8.35 5.56 18.27
N LEU A 509 -7.79 5.35 19.46
CA LEU A 509 -6.63 6.08 19.96
C LEU A 509 -5.33 5.28 19.89
N LEU A 510 -5.38 4.00 20.26
CA LEU A 510 -4.20 3.16 20.36
C LEU A 510 -3.97 2.31 19.10
N GLY A 511 -4.96 2.15 18.23
CA GLY A 511 -4.90 1.22 17.11
C GLY A 511 -5.31 -0.21 17.49
N TYR A 512 -5.25 -1.11 16.51
CA TYR A 512 -5.63 -2.52 16.71
C TYR A 512 -4.90 -3.46 15.76
N VAL A 513 -4.79 -4.73 16.16
CA VAL A 513 -4.32 -5.81 15.27
C VAL A 513 -5.43 -6.13 14.27
N SER A 514 -5.11 -6.08 12.97
CA SER A 514 -6.07 -6.37 11.90
C SER A 514 -6.63 -7.79 12.04
N PRO A 515 -7.97 -7.97 12.14
CA PRO A 515 -8.58 -9.30 12.25
C PRO A 515 -8.38 -10.19 11.02
N LEU A 516 -8.02 -9.58 9.88
CA LEU A 516 -7.80 -10.26 8.60
C LEU A 516 -6.32 -10.65 8.40
N SER A 517 -5.41 -10.13 9.22
CA SER A 517 -3.99 -10.42 9.13
C SER A 517 -3.30 -10.23 10.48
N ASP A 518 -2.89 -11.34 11.10
CA ASP A 518 -2.15 -11.42 12.37
C ASP A 518 -0.74 -10.81 12.32
N SER A 519 -0.41 -10.03 11.30
CA SER A 519 0.90 -9.40 11.11
C SER A 519 0.82 -7.91 10.79
N ILE A 520 -0.37 -7.31 10.91
CA ILE A 520 -0.60 -5.89 10.60
C ILE A 520 -1.26 -5.24 11.81
N TYR A 521 -0.55 -4.30 12.41
CA TYR A 521 -1.13 -3.36 13.38
C TYR A 521 -1.56 -2.11 12.64
N ARG A 522 -2.82 -1.71 12.82
CA ARG A 522 -3.33 -0.44 12.33
C ARG A 522 -3.13 0.59 13.43
N SER A 523 -2.17 1.50 13.24
CA SER A 523 -1.91 2.62 14.15
C SER A 523 -3.05 3.63 14.13
N ALA A 524 -3.07 4.50 15.13
CA ALA A 524 -4.01 5.62 15.25
C ALA A 524 -3.25 6.93 15.51
N PRO A 525 -3.82 8.10 15.15
CA PRO A 525 -3.11 9.39 15.28
C PRO A 525 -2.63 9.70 16.70
N PHE A 526 -3.38 9.29 17.73
CA PHE A 526 -2.96 9.45 19.12
C PHE A 526 -1.73 8.60 19.44
N LEU A 527 -1.71 7.33 19.02
CA LEU A 527 -0.56 6.44 19.23
C LEU A 527 0.72 6.99 18.56
N GLU A 528 0.61 7.58 17.37
CA GLU A 528 1.77 8.14 16.68
C GLU A 528 2.43 9.26 17.50
N VAL A 529 1.63 10.17 18.06
CA VAL A 529 2.11 11.22 18.96
C VAL A 529 2.68 10.64 20.25
N LEU A 530 2.02 9.63 20.81
CA LEU A 530 2.47 8.96 22.02
C LEU A 530 3.84 8.30 21.86
N LEU A 531 4.09 7.66 20.71
CA LEU A 531 5.39 7.06 20.36
C LEU A 531 6.47 8.13 20.18
N GLN A 532 6.14 9.25 19.53
CA GLN A 532 7.07 10.38 19.39
C GLN A 532 7.42 11.02 20.74
N ALA A 533 6.43 11.21 21.61
CA ALA A 533 6.62 11.73 22.95
C ALA A 533 7.57 10.85 23.77
N ALA A 534 7.38 9.54 23.71
CA ALA A 534 8.26 8.57 24.35
C ALA A 534 9.68 8.55 23.75
N GLY A 535 9.83 8.81 22.45
CA GLY A 535 11.12 8.93 21.76
C GLY A 535 11.84 10.27 21.98
N SER A 536 11.17 11.30 22.50
CA SER A 536 11.75 12.63 22.75
C SER A 536 11.27 13.22 24.09
N PRO A 537 11.71 12.68 25.24
CA PRO A 537 11.16 12.99 26.56
C PRO A 537 11.30 14.46 27.01
N GLN A 538 12.23 15.22 26.43
CA GLN A 538 12.51 16.62 26.81
C GLN A 538 11.59 17.62 26.10
N THR A 539 10.85 17.19 25.07
CA THR A 539 10.00 18.07 24.25
C THR A 539 8.54 17.91 24.65
N PRO A 540 7.75 18.97 24.84
CA PRO A 540 6.33 18.86 25.12
C PRO A 540 5.55 18.43 23.87
N TYR A 541 4.61 17.50 24.07
CA TYR A 541 3.64 17.04 23.07
C TYR A 541 2.22 17.32 23.56
N VAL A 542 1.32 17.68 22.64
CA VAL A 542 -0.07 18.00 22.98
C VAL A 542 -1.04 17.28 22.05
N VAL A 543 -1.99 16.55 22.64
CA VAL A 543 -3.13 15.97 21.91
C VAL A 543 -4.42 16.63 22.36
N ILE A 544 -5.20 17.11 21.39
CA ILE A 544 -6.48 17.78 21.60
C ILE A 544 -7.58 16.82 21.15
N LEU A 545 -8.43 16.39 22.07
CA LEU A 545 -9.61 15.56 21.79
C LEU A 545 -10.82 16.49 21.62
N ASP A 546 -11.21 16.73 20.37
CA ASP A 546 -12.31 17.64 20.07
C ASP A 546 -13.66 16.93 20.21
N GLU A 547 -14.61 17.59 20.90
CA GLU A 547 -15.92 17.04 21.26
C GLU A 547 -15.80 15.67 21.95
N MET A 548 -14.95 15.58 22.97
CA MET A 548 -14.61 14.31 23.61
C MET A 548 -15.83 13.58 24.19
N ASN A 549 -16.89 14.32 24.54
CA ASN A 549 -18.14 13.80 25.09
C ASN A 549 -19.14 13.28 24.03
N LEU A 550 -18.75 13.26 22.74
CA LEU A 550 -19.53 12.62 21.67
C LEU A 550 -19.54 11.08 21.80
N SER A 551 -18.58 10.53 22.55
CA SER A 551 -18.52 9.13 22.99
C SER A 551 -18.25 9.08 24.50
N HIS A 552 -18.10 7.88 25.08
CA HIS A 552 -17.85 7.66 26.52
C HIS A 552 -16.35 7.69 26.84
N PRO A 553 -15.78 8.79 27.38
CA PRO A 553 -14.33 8.90 27.53
C PRO A 553 -13.74 7.88 28.51
N GLU A 554 -14.48 7.48 29.53
CA GLU A 554 -14.06 6.41 30.44
C GLU A 554 -13.86 5.05 29.77
N GLN A 555 -14.41 4.82 28.57
CA GLN A 555 -14.26 3.57 27.83
C GLN A 555 -13.01 3.62 26.94
N TYR A 556 -12.95 4.60 26.02
CA TYR A 556 -11.86 4.65 25.04
C TYR A 556 -10.54 5.20 25.61
N LEU A 557 -10.56 5.97 26.72
CA LEU A 557 -9.34 6.39 27.43
C LEU A 557 -8.94 5.47 28.58
N ALA A 558 -9.68 4.39 28.87
CA ALA A 558 -9.43 3.53 30.03
C ALA A 558 -7.95 3.12 30.25
N PRO A 559 -7.22 2.57 29.26
CA PRO A 559 -5.81 2.19 29.45
C PRO A 559 -4.91 3.43 29.62
N ILE A 560 -5.21 4.53 28.93
CA ILE A 560 -4.46 5.79 28.99
C ILE A 560 -4.59 6.41 30.38
N LEU A 561 -5.80 6.50 30.94
CA LEU A 561 -6.04 7.02 32.30
C LEU A 561 -5.33 6.18 33.35
N SER A 562 -5.32 4.86 33.19
CA SER A 562 -4.62 3.94 34.09
C SER A 562 -3.10 4.12 34.03
N ALA A 563 -2.53 4.15 32.82
CA ALA A 563 -1.09 4.32 32.62
C ALA A 563 -0.61 5.71 33.04
N MET A 564 -1.40 6.76 32.81
CA MET A 564 -1.12 8.13 33.25
C MET A 564 -1.08 8.27 34.78
N GLU A 565 -1.96 7.57 35.50
CA GLU A 565 -2.02 7.58 36.97
C GLU A 565 -0.80 6.87 37.59
N THR A 566 -0.44 5.72 37.03
CA THR A 566 0.61 4.84 37.56
C THR A 566 2.01 5.19 37.03
N GLY A 567 2.08 5.82 35.85
CA GLY A 567 3.27 5.86 35.00
C GLY A 567 3.71 4.48 34.51
N GLY A 568 2.76 3.56 34.41
CA GLY A 568 2.95 2.19 33.95
C GLY A 568 3.03 2.08 32.43
N TYR A 569 2.84 0.85 31.96
CA TYR A 569 2.86 0.50 30.54
C TYR A 569 1.46 0.45 29.96
N LEU A 570 1.35 0.81 28.69
CA LEU A 570 0.22 0.57 27.81
C LEU A 570 0.50 -0.69 27.02
N ASP A 571 -0.37 -1.69 27.14
CA ASP A 571 -0.33 -2.90 26.33
C ASP A 571 -0.97 -2.59 24.97
N LEU A 572 -0.19 -2.71 23.88
CA LEU A 572 -0.62 -2.39 22.52
C LEU A 572 -0.94 -3.67 21.73
N HIS A 573 -0.01 -4.63 21.67
CA HIS A 573 -0.21 -5.91 20.98
C HIS A 573 0.78 -6.99 21.44
N GLN A 574 0.59 -8.23 20.95
CA GLN A 574 1.42 -9.41 21.27
C GLN A 574 2.07 -10.04 20.01
N LEU A 575 2.32 -9.23 18.99
CA LEU A 575 2.76 -9.70 17.67
C LEU A 575 4.29 -9.84 17.54
N GLY A 576 5.08 -9.50 18.56
CA GLY A 576 6.53 -9.37 18.43
C GLY A 576 6.95 -8.05 17.80
N ASN A 577 7.92 -7.35 18.40
CA ASN A 577 8.51 -6.11 17.87
C ASN A 577 9.19 -6.28 16.50
N ASP A 578 9.46 -7.52 16.08
CA ASP A 578 10.09 -7.84 14.79
C ASP A 578 9.08 -7.86 13.62
N ILE A 579 7.77 -7.90 13.92
CA ILE A 579 6.69 -8.02 12.92
C ILE A 579 6.06 -6.66 12.61
N VAL A 580 5.96 -5.78 13.61
CA VAL A 580 5.33 -4.47 13.52
C VAL A 580 6.22 -3.42 14.18
N HIS A 581 6.32 -2.23 13.60
CA HIS A 581 7.09 -1.10 14.15
C HIS A 581 6.51 -0.48 15.43
N VAL A 582 5.27 -0.81 15.77
CA VAL A 582 4.66 -0.43 17.05
C VAL A 582 5.24 -1.38 18.11
N PRO A 583 5.67 -0.88 19.28
CA PRO A 583 6.13 -1.75 20.35
C PRO A 583 4.96 -2.50 20.97
N GLU A 584 5.20 -3.72 21.47
CA GLU A 584 4.17 -4.50 22.18
C GLU A 584 3.61 -3.76 23.40
N THR A 585 4.49 -3.07 24.12
CA THR A 585 4.15 -2.27 25.30
C THR A 585 4.85 -0.93 25.25
N LEU A 586 4.18 0.13 25.70
CA LEU A 586 4.74 1.48 25.73
C LEU A 586 4.57 2.11 27.11
N ARG A 587 5.65 2.55 27.74
CA ARG A 587 5.57 3.30 29.00
C ARG A 587 4.95 4.67 28.77
N TYR A 588 4.03 5.09 29.64
CA TYR A 588 3.36 6.39 29.48
C TYR A 588 4.36 7.56 29.56
N PRO A 589 4.45 8.42 28.51
CA PRO A 589 5.38 9.54 28.47
C PRO A 589 4.90 10.71 29.34
N ALA A 590 5.79 11.21 30.21
CA ALA A 590 5.47 12.33 31.12
C ALA A 590 5.41 13.70 30.42
N ASN A 591 5.87 13.80 29.18
CA ASN A 591 5.88 15.03 28.38
C ASN A 591 4.64 15.19 27.47
N LEU A 592 3.63 14.32 27.61
CA LEU A 592 2.38 14.38 26.87
C LEU A 592 1.28 15.10 27.66
N ALA A 593 0.73 16.17 27.09
CA ALA A 593 -0.47 16.84 27.57
C ALA A 593 -1.70 16.46 26.73
N ILE A 594 -2.80 16.10 27.38
CA ILE A 594 -4.09 15.81 26.74
C ILE A 594 -5.06 16.94 27.10
N ILE A 595 -5.72 17.53 26.11
CA ILE A 595 -6.73 18.56 26.29
C ILE A 595 -8.02 18.12 25.60
N GLY A 596 -9.05 17.83 26.37
CA GLY A 596 -10.38 17.53 25.84
C GLY A 596 -11.26 18.77 25.75
N THR A 597 -12.07 18.89 24.70
CA THR A 597 -13.12 19.91 24.62
C THR A 597 -14.50 19.26 24.77
N VAL A 598 -15.36 19.89 25.56
CA VAL A 598 -16.70 19.40 25.89
C VAL A 598 -17.70 20.52 25.67
N ASN A 599 -18.69 20.27 24.82
CA ASN A 599 -19.86 21.13 24.69
C ASN A 599 -20.89 20.73 25.76
N MET A 600 -21.43 21.71 26.47
CA MET A 600 -22.39 21.50 27.57
C MET A 600 -23.86 21.56 27.12
N ASP A 601 -24.16 21.34 25.83
CA ASP A 601 -25.52 21.31 25.28
C ASP A 601 -26.20 19.93 25.44
N GLU A 602 -27.56 19.94 25.46
CA GLU A 602 -28.47 18.82 25.81
C GLU A 602 -28.24 17.50 25.01
N THR A 603 -27.37 17.48 24.01
CA THR A 603 -27.17 16.37 23.07
C THR A 603 -25.95 15.48 23.36
N THR A 604 -25.32 15.59 24.53
CA THR A 604 -24.03 14.92 24.80
C THR A 604 -23.99 14.12 26.11
N HIS A 605 -23.11 13.12 26.18
CA HIS A 605 -22.93 12.31 27.38
C HIS A 605 -22.20 13.10 28.47
N GLY A 606 -22.73 13.09 29.71
CA GLY A 606 -22.00 13.65 30.85
C GLY A 606 -20.70 12.89 31.10
N LEU A 607 -19.65 13.61 31.52
CA LEU A 607 -18.38 12.99 31.91
C LEU A 607 -18.55 12.23 33.22
N SER A 608 -17.99 11.03 33.28
CA SER A 608 -17.99 10.23 34.51
C SER A 608 -16.97 10.75 35.54
N ASP A 609 -17.23 10.49 36.82
CA ASP A 609 -16.32 10.82 37.93
C ASP A 609 -14.90 10.27 37.70
N LYS A 610 -14.79 9.10 37.05
CA LYS A 610 -13.48 8.48 36.72
C LYS A 610 -12.58 9.38 35.86
N VAL A 611 -13.19 10.14 34.95
CA VAL A 611 -12.49 11.07 34.06
C VAL A 611 -12.23 12.39 34.79
N LEU A 612 -13.25 12.91 35.48
CA LEU A 612 -13.18 14.18 36.21
C LEU A 612 -12.15 14.14 37.35
N ASP A 613 -12.04 13.03 38.07
CA ASP A 613 -11.05 12.84 39.15
C ASP A 613 -9.58 12.95 38.68
N ARG A 614 -9.35 12.78 37.38
CA ARG A 614 -8.00 12.74 36.76
C ARG A 614 -7.73 13.93 35.85
N ALA A 615 -8.71 14.79 35.62
CA ALA A 615 -8.61 15.92 34.72
C ALA A 615 -8.70 17.24 35.47
N TYR A 616 -7.92 18.23 35.05
CA TYR A 616 -8.19 19.61 35.40
C TYR A 616 -9.33 20.16 34.55
N THR A 617 -10.46 20.51 35.17
CA THR A 617 -11.59 21.12 34.48
C THR A 617 -11.44 22.62 34.42
N LEU A 618 -11.48 23.18 33.21
CA LEU A 618 -11.53 24.61 32.98
C LEU A 618 -12.84 24.98 32.30
N GLU A 619 -13.55 25.90 32.91
CA GLU A 619 -14.88 26.33 32.50
C GLU A 619 -14.83 27.62 31.69
N PHE A 620 -15.46 27.61 30.52
CA PHE A 620 -15.40 28.66 29.52
C PHE A 620 -16.75 29.39 29.39
N TRP A 621 -17.09 30.18 30.42
CA TRP A 621 -18.36 30.93 30.48
C TRP A 621 -18.21 32.42 30.16
N LYS A 622 -17.05 33.01 30.47
CA LYS A 622 -16.80 34.45 30.26
C LYS A 622 -16.21 34.71 28.89
N ILE A 623 -17.05 35.23 27.98
CA ILE A 623 -16.61 35.70 26.66
C ILE A 623 -16.55 37.23 26.71
N ASP A 624 -15.34 37.79 26.71
CA ASP A 624 -15.16 39.24 26.62
C ASP A 624 -15.36 39.69 25.16
N VAL A 625 -16.59 40.10 24.87
CA VAL A 625 -16.98 40.63 23.56
C VAL A 625 -16.16 41.88 23.21
N ASP A 626 -15.77 42.69 24.19
CA ASP A 626 -15.11 43.98 23.97
C ASP A 626 -13.64 43.82 23.58
N ALA A 627 -13.01 42.77 24.08
CA ALA A 627 -11.64 42.41 23.76
C ALA A 627 -11.47 41.87 22.32
N PHE A 628 -12.55 41.64 21.56
CA PHE A 628 -12.45 41.07 20.21
C PHE A 628 -11.71 42.01 19.24
N PRO A 629 -10.53 41.61 18.71
CA PRO A 629 -9.71 42.49 17.85
C PRO A 629 -10.40 42.88 16.54
N GLY A 630 -11.33 42.04 16.06
CA GLY A 630 -12.08 42.26 14.83
C GLY A 630 -12.99 43.50 14.86
N TRP A 631 -13.29 44.07 16.03
CA TRP A 631 -14.01 45.34 16.14
C TRP A 631 -13.26 46.50 15.48
N GLN A 632 -11.93 46.42 15.38
CA GLN A 632 -11.11 47.47 14.75
C GLN A 632 -10.98 47.26 13.23
N THR A 633 -11.13 46.02 12.75
CA THR A 633 -10.90 45.65 11.34
C THR A 633 -12.18 45.38 10.55
N THR A 634 -13.35 45.36 11.21
CA THR A 634 -14.64 45.14 10.56
C THR A 634 -15.04 46.25 9.59
N THR A 635 -15.66 45.86 8.46
CA THR A 635 -16.23 46.77 7.44
C THR A 635 -17.60 47.34 7.84
N LEU A 636 -18.14 46.92 8.99
CA LEU A 636 -19.44 47.39 9.47
C LEU A 636 -19.43 48.91 9.77
N PRO A 637 -20.46 49.65 9.32
CA PRO A 637 -20.74 51.02 9.76
C PRO A 637 -20.76 51.15 11.29
N ALA A 638 -20.35 52.30 11.82
CA ALA A 638 -20.12 52.50 13.25
C ALA A 638 -21.38 52.30 14.12
N ASP A 639 -22.53 52.71 13.61
CA ASP A 639 -23.86 52.51 14.20
C ASP A 639 -24.25 51.03 14.27
N LEU A 640 -24.11 50.30 13.16
CA LEU A 640 -24.38 48.85 13.11
C LEU A 640 -23.40 48.07 13.97
N ARG A 641 -22.12 48.48 14.02
CA ARG A 641 -21.11 47.88 14.90
C ARG A 641 -21.48 48.00 16.37
N GLY A 642 -22.00 49.17 16.79
CA GLY A 642 -22.49 49.39 18.15
C GLY A 642 -23.68 48.48 18.48
N GLN A 643 -24.67 48.42 17.58
CA GLN A 643 -25.85 47.56 17.77
C GLN A 643 -25.50 46.08 17.85
N VAL A 644 -24.61 45.59 16.99
CA VAL A 644 -24.15 44.19 17.00
C VAL A 644 -23.38 43.90 18.30
N ARG A 645 -22.53 44.82 18.76
CA ARG A 645 -21.79 44.66 20.02
C ARG A 645 -22.74 44.56 21.22
N GLU A 646 -23.71 45.45 21.33
CA GLU A 646 -24.72 45.41 22.39
C GLU A 646 -25.57 44.13 22.34
N ALA A 647 -25.97 43.70 21.15
CA ALA A 647 -26.76 42.48 20.96
C ALA A 647 -25.98 41.22 21.39
N ILE A 648 -24.70 41.11 21.00
CA ILE A 648 -23.85 39.96 21.37
C ILE A 648 -23.56 39.99 22.89
N GLN A 649 -23.28 41.16 23.48
CA GLN A 649 -23.11 41.28 24.94
C GLN A 649 -24.38 40.85 25.69
N GLY A 650 -25.55 41.26 25.22
CA GLY A 650 -26.83 40.84 25.78
C GLY A 650 -27.04 39.34 25.70
N LEU A 651 -26.67 38.71 24.57
CA LEU A 651 -26.74 37.27 24.37
C LEU A 651 -25.78 36.52 25.30
N VAL A 652 -24.51 36.93 25.37
CA VAL A 652 -23.51 36.31 26.26
C VAL A 652 -24.00 36.37 27.71
N LYS A 653 -24.47 37.53 28.17
CA LYS A 653 -25.01 37.69 29.53
C LYS A 653 -26.24 36.82 29.80
N ALA A 654 -27.06 36.53 28.79
CA ALA A 654 -28.22 35.66 28.94
C ALA A 654 -27.85 34.17 28.93
N LEU A 655 -26.69 33.81 28.37
CA LEU A 655 -26.17 32.44 28.29
C LEU A 655 -25.15 32.12 29.39
N GLU A 656 -24.70 33.12 30.16
CA GLU A 656 -23.92 32.92 31.38
C GLU A 656 -24.78 32.17 32.43
N PRO A 657 -24.25 31.11 33.07
CA PRO A 657 -24.99 30.28 34.04
C PRO A 657 -25.35 30.98 35.35
#